data_AF-A0A8J7QUV5-F1
#
_entry.id   AF-A0A8J7QUV5-F1
#
_cell.length_a   1.000
_cell.length_b   1.000
_cell.length_c   1.000
_cell.angle_alpha   90.00
_cell.angle_beta   90.00
_cell.angle_gamma   90.00
#
_symmetry.space_group_name_H-M   'P 1'
#
loop_
_entity.id
_entity.type
_entity.pdbx_description
1 polymer ?
#
loop_
_entity_poly.entity_id
_entity_poly.type
_entity_poly.pdbx_seq_one_letter_code
_entity_poly.pdbx_strand_id
1 'polypeptide(L)'
;MMKKFAYIMTLTAALLLGSCHLDNLDDTLPKDEVPEGYVEINFDAFAPAMEVVETRAVDPDGVDVQTLSLFCFNEYGLFLTIEQAQLTRNTATSPSVSGTYKATIPEDAYIIHFVANQNPELFTGMDFSNQTEDEINDDMVGASGMIIYWARFERSYADNAPSLGEQLAAMNGGEGVKLLRNQAKVTVEADPASGFTVTGFNVANILAFGTTAPYHSVNRFPTAGSAFEWPGDEPWVTLPKNLTKMSDIDEVTTKPEEYIFEHPNTLEDPVSVIIRGRNQGESQDSYYRVMIMDAKGEQVMIRRNHHYRVNVIGKLTYGSATFEEAMLAPPTNNVYVAVDDWVNEITFGDYTLNVNTTGIVLDESQAGGVQTFTYTVSASGSTNITDDDKAEVSWMTGNNIAAHNFNHTFSIDASRKVGTGVITVQLLDIPASEQALEGTLLVKHGRLQRKIEMHMIRNQSFVPSWVGTQIYGGTTGEFVTIKFTIPETCPDILFPFPIYISVNSLDVRSAAGQDLPIVIKGEEGYYGDDNGLGYKYEFVVTEPGVQRVYFHNILEAEDGETDNITLEAPYFEKLVKEFAYVNHQNIIGMRGMHTYNATADGEEIYYTLVPRKINAPVAIQMQLQRKGTPNNTPINAAAADEFILYSKTLNAYKEGYEYYNANYSPAVDVTNLVSKPAGITLQQDFYPQLTDDDHSSDGRTLPFKPHNPSNPSEGTGNYTVYLYTNRANSADVVRIASNSEGMSSIIPPYTATYNSNTYRSLMFELANYHPFGFAAEVQIGGVTEGTWGNNNSYPQDNTGVFVEPIDNLHWSYVPNQQVDILLDITHFIGSDGVEVDPFGTEFEVFIDAPMLEIDASRLAANRLNSSKLVKISDGKFKYIVDADRATEAGFGALAAATSGVAGERKVLPFKTTKSTTKGEIKIYTDANKVVFYDKTFNVDNVLIEGYIGFKPNGGAVSAIKKDEFVSFSLAKTGVRIGSMVVDADGHFKVNLRGEYEFGWNDSEEIHLEYVDITGAGSQASKIYHAHIEDLAEFYEMALSSTPANPIILTEEEGQ
;
A
#
# COMPACT_ATOMS: atom_id res chain seq x y z
N MET A 1 -75.50 -24.29 33.15
CA MET A 1 -76.41 -24.22 31.99
C MET A 1 -75.61 -23.69 30.80
N MET A 2 -75.53 -24.44 29.70
CA MET A 2 -76.17 -24.11 28.40
C MET A 2 -75.71 -22.75 27.84
N LYS A 3 -74.72 -22.69 26.94
CA LYS A 3 -74.73 -23.01 25.49
C LYS A 3 -75.34 -21.91 24.59
N LYS A 4 -74.46 -21.34 23.76
CA LYS A 4 -74.64 -20.83 22.38
C LYS A 4 -75.47 -19.56 22.15
N PHE A 5 -74.82 -18.53 21.59
CA PHE A 5 -74.95 -17.97 20.22
C PHE A 5 -74.06 -16.69 20.19
N ALA A 6 -73.30 -16.28 19.17
CA ALA A 6 -72.68 -16.82 17.94
C ALA A 6 -71.95 -15.63 17.24
N TYR A 7 -71.33 -15.86 16.08
CA TYR A 7 -70.54 -14.93 15.23
C TYR A 7 -69.12 -14.63 15.76
N ILE A 8 -68.01 -15.02 15.09
CA ILE A 8 -67.61 -15.06 13.66
C ILE A 8 -67.24 -13.68 13.10
N MET A 9 -66.01 -13.27 13.43
CA MET A 9 -65.00 -12.49 12.71
C MET A 9 -63.94 -12.18 13.80
N THR A 10 -62.66 -12.55 13.70
CA THR A 10 -61.79 -12.76 12.54
C THR A 10 -60.92 -14.01 12.67
N LEU A 11 -60.53 -14.59 11.53
CA LEU A 11 -59.81 -15.85 11.40
C LEU A 11 -58.39 -15.61 10.80
N THR A 12 -57.43 -15.16 11.61
CA THR A 12 -55.99 -15.02 11.25
C THR A 12 -55.14 -14.75 12.51
N ALA A 13 -55.03 -15.72 13.42
CA ALA A 13 -54.16 -15.63 14.62
C ALA A 13 -53.94 -17.00 15.29
N ALA A 14 -53.61 -18.04 14.51
CA ALA A 14 -53.42 -19.41 15.02
C ALA A 14 -52.32 -20.15 14.24
N LEU A 15 -51.13 -19.57 14.23
CA LEU A 15 -49.86 -20.18 13.79
C LEU A 15 -48.73 -19.47 14.55
N LEU A 16 -47.67 -20.24 14.85
CA LEU A 16 -46.43 -19.88 15.57
C LEU A 16 -46.42 -20.07 17.10
N LEU A 17 -45.22 -20.52 17.54
CA LEU A 17 -44.69 -20.71 18.90
C LEU A 17 -45.07 -22.00 19.65
N GLY A 18 -44.10 -22.92 19.68
CA GLY A 18 -44.17 -24.20 20.39
C GLY A 18 -43.00 -25.13 20.08
N SER A 19 -41.76 -24.63 20.07
CA SER A 19 -40.56 -25.48 19.94
C SER A 19 -40.28 -26.17 21.27
N CYS A 20 -40.46 -27.49 21.33
CA CYS A 20 -39.98 -28.31 22.44
C CYS A 20 -38.54 -28.74 22.17
N HIS A 21 -37.65 -28.52 23.16
CA HIS A 21 -36.40 -29.28 23.26
C HIS A 21 -36.70 -30.78 23.37
N LEU A 22 -35.78 -31.59 22.88
CA LEU A 22 -35.70 -33.03 23.16
C LEU A 22 -34.28 -33.32 23.64
N ASP A 23 -34.15 -33.58 24.94
CA ASP A 23 -32.92 -34.07 25.56
C ASP A 23 -32.64 -35.53 25.16
N ASN A 24 -31.36 -35.90 25.17
CA ASN A 24 -30.88 -37.27 24.99
C ASN A 24 -31.54 -38.23 25.99
N LEU A 25 -32.01 -39.39 25.50
CA LEU A 25 -32.49 -40.49 26.33
C LEU A 25 -32.11 -41.86 25.75
N ASP A 26 -30.97 -42.33 26.27
CA ASP A 26 -30.60 -43.73 26.58
C ASP A 26 -30.46 -44.77 25.46
N ASP A 27 -29.38 -45.54 25.57
CA ASP A 27 -29.10 -46.73 24.78
C ASP A 27 -30.20 -47.78 24.98
N THR A 28 -30.90 -48.19 23.91
CA THR A 28 -31.27 -49.59 23.59
C THR A 28 -32.28 -49.69 22.42
N LEU A 29 -31.80 -49.52 21.18
CA LEU A 29 -32.48 -50.04 19.99
C LEU A 29 -31.49 -50.85 19.13
N PRO A 30 -31.94 -51.94 18.47
CA PRO A 30 -31.06 -52.75 17.63
C PRO A 30 -30.76 -52.07 16.29
N LYS A 31 -29.60 -52.43 15.76
CA LYS A 31 -28.99 -51.95 14.52
C LYS A 31 -29.83 -52.12 13.24
N ASP A 32 -29.51 -51.25 12.27
CA ASP A 32 -29.62 -51.43 10.82
C ASP A 32 -31.03 -51.42 10.17
N GLU A 33 -31.75 -50.29 10.26
CA GLU A 33 -32.71 -49.87 9.21
C GLU A 33 -32.31 -48.47 8.68
N VAL A 34 -32.13 -48.35 7.36
CA VAL A 34 -31.84 -47.09 6.67
C VAL A 34 -33.11 -46.23 6.63
N PRO A 35 -33.06 -44.93 6.97
CA PRO A 35 -34.25 -44.05 6.94
C PRO A 35 -34.94 -44.00 5.56
N GLU A 36 -36.27 -43.83 5.55
CA GLU A 36 -37.04 -43.66 4.32
C GLU A 36 -36.55 -42.42 3.54
N GLY A 37 -36.11 -42.61 2.30
CA GLY A 37 -35.47 -41.58 1.47
C GLY A 37 -33.94 -41.54 1.52
N TYR A 38 -33.29 -42.42 2.27
CA TYR A 38 -31.83 -42.57 2.32
C TYR A 38 -31.37 -43.92 1.73
N VAL A 39 -30.11 -43.99 1.34
CA VAL A 39 -29.42 -45.18 0.83
C VAL A 39 -28.07 -45.36 1.52
N GLU A 40 -27.76 -46.61 1.87
CA GLU A 40 -26.45 -47.00 2.38
C GLU A 40 -25.49 -47.27 1.20
N ILE A 41 -24.33 -46.62 1.22
CA ILE A 41 -23.26 -46.80 0.24
C ILE A 41 -21.99 -47.33 0.91
N ASN A 42 -21.28 -48.20 0.19
CA ASN A 42 -19.97 -48.72 0.57
C ASN A 42 -19.01 -48.43 -0.59
N PHE A 43 -17.85 -47.85 -0.30
CA PHE A 43 -16.87 -47.45 -1.32
C PHE A 43 -15.45 -47.56 -0.78
N ASP A 44 -14.51 -47.95 -1.63
CA ASP A 44 -13.08 -47.81 -1.35
C ASP A 44 -12.63 -46.39 -1.71
N ALA A 45 -11.73 -45.80 -0.93
CA ALA A 45 -11.12 -44.51 -1.22
C ALA A 45 -9.61 -44.56 -1.00
N PHE A 46 -8.86 -43.80 -1.80
CA PHE A 46 -7.41 -43.68 -1.71
C PHE A 46 -6.90 -42.31 -2.17
N ALA A 47 -5.83 -41.80 -1.56
CA ALA A 47 -5.08 -40.68 -2.14
C ALA A 47 -3.98 -41.19 -3.09
N PRO A 48 -3.88 -40.67 -4.33
CA PRO A 48 -2.84 -41.08 -5.27
C PRO A 48 -1.47 -40.53 -4.83
N ALA A 49 -0.40 -41.07 -5.42
CA ALA A 49 0.89 -40.39 -5.41
C ALA A 49 0.75 -39.00 -6.08
N MET A 50 1.49 -38.01 -5.58
CA MET A 50 1.54 -36.69 -6.21
C MET A 50 2.16 -36.79 -7.61
N GLU A 51 1.69 -35.95 -8.53
CA GLU A 51 2.32 -35.83 -9.84
C GLU A 51 3.73 -35.22 -9.67
N VAL A 52 4.73 -35.89 -10.23
CA VAL A 52 6.15 -35.60 -9.96
C VAL A 52 6.71 -34.64 -11.00
N VAL A 53 7.12 -33.46 -10.55
CA VAL A 53 8.04 -32.59 -11.28
C VAL A 53 9.47 -32.96 -10.82
N GLU A 54 10.28 -33.58 -11.69
CA GLU A 54 11.47 -34.35 -11.27
C GLU A 54 12.54 -33.59 -10.47
N THR A 55 12.82 -34.09 -9.25
CA THR A 55 14.09 -34.53 -8.61
C THR A 55 13.70 -35.27 -7.30
N ARG A 56 14.52 -35.95 -6.45
CA ARG A 56 14.04 -37.18 -5.71
C ARG A 56 13.58 -36.99 -4.21
N ALA A 57 13.41 -38.04 -3.36
CA ALA A 57 12.38 -38.14 -2.25
C ALA A 57 12.82 -38.97 -0.98
N VAL A 58 12.09 -39.12 0.17
CA VAL A 58 10.63 -39.06 0.57
C VAL A 58 10.41 -38.98 2.15
N ASP A 59 9.14 -38.80 2.61
CA ASP A 59 8.40 -39.41 3.79
C ASP A 59 8.33 -38.71 5.19
N PRO A 60 7.35 -39.03 6.13
CA PRO A 60 6.04 -39.72 5.98
C PRO A 60 4.74 -39.18 6.70
N ASP A 61 4.78 -38.52 7.87
CA ASP A 61 3.73 -38.70 8.91
C ASP A 61 2.53 -37.72 8.91
N GLY A 62 2.59 -36.55 8.25
CA GLY A 62 1.49 -35.55 8.22
C GLY A 62 0.41 -35.80 7.15
N VAL A 63 0.31 -37.02 6.63
CA VAL A 63 -0.28 -37.31 5.31
C VAL A 63 -1.58 -38.13 5.40
N ASP A 64 -1.97 -38.63 6.57
CA ASP A 64 -3.03 -39.62 6.69
C ASP A 64 -4.46 -39.04 6.61
N VAL A 65 -5.41 -39.88 6.17
CA VAL A 65 -6.85 -39.55 6.18
C VAL A 65 -7.43 -39.96 7.53
N GLN A 66 -7.68 -38.97 8.39
CA GLN A 66 -8.19 -39.16 9.75
C GLN A 66 -9.72 -39.15 9.80
N THR A 67 -10.35 -38.24 9.06
CA THR A 67 -11.82 -38.12 8.95
C THR A 67 -12.24 -38.08 7.48
N LEU A 68 -13.47 -38.50 7.16
CA LEU A 68 -14.04 -38.39 5.82
C LEU A 68 -15.54 -38.06 5.90
N SER A 69 -15.94 -37.00 5.21
CA SER A 69 -17.32 -36.47 5.16
C SER A 69 -17.81 -36.39 3.71
N LEU A 70 -19.10 -36.59 3.49
CA LEU A 70 -19.75 -36.54 2.18
C LEU A 70 -20.73 -35.37 2.14
N PHE A 71 -20.39 -34.34 1.38
CA PHE A 71 -21.28 -33.21 1.10
C PHE A 71 -22.15 -33.59 -0.09
N CYS A 72 -23.46 -33.72 0.13
CA CYS A 72 -24.42 -34.21 -0.85
C CYS A 72 -25.24 -33.05 -1.43
N PHE A 73 -25.45 -33.05 -2.75
CA PHE A 73 -26.21 -32.04 -3.50
C PHE A 73 -27.18 -32.70 -4.49
N ASN A 74 -28.25 -31.99 -4.83
CA ASN A 74 -29.28 -32.45 -5.78
C ASN A 74 -28.92 -32.17 -7.26
N GLU A 75 -29.82 -32.51 -8.18
CA GLU A 75 -29.64 -32.36 -9.64
C GLU A 75 -29.39 -30.91 -10.12
N TYR A 76 -29.66 -29.90 -9.29
CA TYR A 76 -29.42 -28.48 -9.59
C TYR A 76 -28.14 -27.95 -8.96
N GLY A 77 -27.32 -28.82 -8.33
CA GLY A 77 -26.13 -28.41 -7.59
C GLY A 77 -26.43 -27.71 -6.26
N LEU A 78 -27.66 -27.83 -5.73
CA LEU A 78 -28.05 -27.25 -4.44
C LEU A 78 -27.82 -28.26 -3.30
N PHE A 79 -27.31 -27.76 -2.18
CA PHE A 79 -26.93 -28.55 -1.01
C PHE A 79 -28.11 -29.30 -0.35
N LEU A 80 -27.85 -30.52 0.10
CA LEU A 80 -28.80 -31.40 0.80
C LEU A 80 -28.39 -31.68 2.26
N THR A 81 -27.21 -32.25 2.48
CA THR A 81 -26.71 -32.68 3.81
C THR A 81 -25.20 -32.93 3.79
N ILE A 82 -24.61 -33.09 4.98
CA ILE A 82 -23.24 -33.58 5.21
C ILE A 82 -23.34 -34.85 6.06
N GLU A 83 -22.75 -35.94 5.58
CA GLU A 83 -22.77 -37.24 6.27
C GLU A 83 -21.33 -37.72 6.53
N GLN A 84 -21.02 -38.18 7.75
CA GLN A 84 -19.70 -38.77 8.02
C GLN A 84 -19.61 -40.21 7.51
N ALA A 85 -18.50 -40.54 6.86
CA ALA A 85 -18.20 -41.89 6.41
C ALA A 85 -17.42 -42.67 7.48
N GLN A 86 -17.94 -43.84 7.85
CA GLN A 86 -17.30 -44.74 8.80
C GLN A 86 -16.26 -45.62 8.10
N LEU A 87 -15.02 -45.62 8.58
CA LEU A 87 -14.00 -46.56 8.13
C LEU A 87 -14.36 -47.98 8.59
N THR A 88 -14.63 -48.86 7.64
CA THR A 88 -15.01 -50.26 7.91
C THR A 88 -13.85 -51.24 7.76
N ARG A 89 -12.82 -50.85 6.99
CA ARG A 89 -11.60 -51.64 6.81
C ARG A 89 -10.42 -50.73 6.43
N ASN A 90 -9.41 -50.68 7.28
CA ASN A 90 -8.11 -50.15 6.89
C ASN A 90 -7.38 -51.19 6.03
N THR A 91 -6.84 -50.78 4.89
CA THR A 91 -6.12 -51.64 3.94
C THR A 91 -4.64 -51.29 3.80
N ALA A 92 -4.17 -50.23 4.46
CA ALA A 92 -2.82 -49.71 4.32
C ALA A 92 -1.83 -50.24 5.37
N THR A 93 -0.57 -50.34 4.97
CA THR A 93 0.59 -50.13 5.85
C THR A 93 1.07 -48.70 5.62
N SER A 94 1.24 -47.93 6.70
CA SER A 94 1.56 -46.48 6.74
C SER A 94 2.39 -45.92 5.57
N PRO A 95 2.09 -44.71 5.07
CA PRO A 95 1.00 -43.80 5.50
C PRO A 95 -0.40 -44.31 5.10
N SER A 96 -1.38 -44.17 5.98
CA SER A 96 -2.74 -44.72 5.84
C SER A 96 -3.67 -43.85 4.99
N VAL A 97 -3.33 -43.71 3.71
CA VAL A 97 -4.09 -42.97 2.70
C VAL A 97 -5.11 -43.81 1.92
N SER A 98 -5.44 -45.04 2.36
CA SER A 98 -6.45 -45.90 1.69
C SER A 98 -7.29 -46.75 2.65
N GLY A 99 -8.59 -46.86 2.40
CA GLY A 99 -9.51 -47.68 3.19
C GLY A 99 -10.89 -47.90 2.54
N THR A 100 -11.65 -48.85 3.09
CA THR A 100 -13.06 -49.09 2.72
C THR A 100 -13.98 -48.36 3.69
N TYR A 101 -14.85 -47.51 3.17
CA TYR A 101 -15.75 -46.65 3.91
C TYR A 101 -17.22 -47.00 3.68
N LYS A 102 -18.05 -46.66 4.65
CA LYS A 102 -19.51 -46.82 4.64
C LYS A 102 -20.19 -45.53 5.07
N ALA A 103 -21.20 -45.09 4.32
CA ALA A 103 -21.99 -43.90 4.64
C ALA A 103 -23.47 -44.12 4.30
N THR A 104 -24.36 -43.36 4.95
CA THR A 104 -25.80 -43.34 4.67
C THR A 104 -26.17 -41.95 4.20
N ILE A 105 -26.63 -41.82 2.96
CA ILE A 105 -26.85 -40.52 2.28
C ILE A 105 -28.25 -40.46 1.65
N PRO A 106 -28.80 -39.28 1.32
CA PRO A 106 -30.09 -39.18 0.64
C PRO A 106 -30.11 -39.90 -0.72
N GLU A 107 -31.21 -40.56 -1.06
CA GLU A 107 -31.35 -41.29 -2.33
C GLU A 107 -31.36 -40.36 -3.56
N ASP A 108 -31.74 -39.10 -3.38
CA ASP A 108 -31.75 -38.03 -4.38
C ASP A 108 -30.42 -37.28 -4.53
N ALA A 109 -29.37 -37.69 -3.80
CA ALA A 109 -28.02 -37.21 -4.01
C ALA A 109 -27.57 -37.46 -5.47
N TYR A 110 -27.30 -36.37 -6.18
CA TYR A 110 -26.82 -36.34 -7.55
C TYR A 110 -25.32 -36.09 -7.59
N ILE A 111 -24.83 -35.17 -6.76
CA ILE A 111 -23.42 -34.81 -6.65
C ILE A 111 -22.97 -35.09 -5.21
N ILE A 112 -21.79 -35.71 -5.07
CA ILE A 112 -21.19 -36.04 -3.78
C ILE A 112 -19.76 -35.52 -3.80
N HIS A 113 -19.43 -34.59 -2.91
CA HIS A 113 -18.04 -34.24 -2.63
C HIS A 113 -17.55 -35.03 -1.41
N PHE A 114 -16.50 -35.82 -1.61
CA PHE A 114 -15.81 -36.55 -0.56
C PHE A 114 -14.72 -35.64 -0.01
N VAL A 115 -14.83 -35.26 1.26
CA VAL A 115 -13.94 -34.29 1.90
C VAL A 115 -13.36 -34.90 3.16
N ALA A 116 -12.06 -35.11 3.18
CA ALA A 116 -11.34 -35.73 4.29
C ALA A 116 -10.42 -34.71 4.98
N ASN A 117 -10.25 -34.86 6.29
CA ASN A 117 -9.53 -33.93 7.16
C ASN A 117 -10.09 -32.49 7.13
N GLN A 118 -11.41 -32.37 7.03
CA GLN A 118 -12.13 -31.10 7.20
C GLN A 118 -13.18 -31.31 8.31
N ASN A 119 -13.34 -30.37 9.23
CA ASN A 119 -14.26 -30.54 10.36
C ASN A 119 -15.71 -30.24 9.91
N PRO A 120 -16.62 -31.24 9.83
CA PRO A 120 -18.00 -31.02 9.41
C PRO A 120 -18.84 -30.23 10.41
N GLU A 121 -18.43 -30.09 11.67
CA GLU A 121 -19.16 -29.27 12.66
C GLU A 121 -19.07 -27.76 12.37
N LEU A 122 -18.06 -27.32 11.61
CA LEU A 122 -17.99 -25.95 11.10
C LEU A 122 -19.06 -25.68 10.02
N PHE A 123 -19.72 -26.73 9.53
CA PHE A 123 -20.61 -26.67 8.38
C PHE A 123 -22.02 -27.20 8.73
N THR A 124 -22.83 -26.40 9.44
CA THR A 124 -24.18 -26.86 9.82
C THR A 124 -25.14 -26.81 8.62
N GLY A 125 -25.96 -27.85 8.48
CA GLY A 125 -26.83 -28.01 7.29
C GLY A 125 -27.93 -26.95 7.12
N MET A 126 -28.14 -26.06 8.10
CA MET A 126 -29.06 -24.92 7.95
C MET A 126 -28.42 -23.75 7.20
N ASP A 127 -27.13 -23.51 7.38
CA ASP A 127 -26.43 -22.31 6.88
C ASP A 127 -26.23 -22.35 5.36
N PHE A 128 -26.12 -23.56 4.80
CA PHE A 128 -25.96 -23.81 3.36
C PHE A 128 -27.27 -24.08 2.61
N SER A 129 -28.42 -23.90 3.26
CA SER A 129 -29.72 -24.17 2.62
C SER A 129 -29.95 -23.24 1.41
N ASN A 130 -30.11 -23.84 0.22
CA ASN A 130 -30.17 -23.19 -1.11
C ASN A 130 -28.84 -22.61 -1.65
N GLN A 131 -27.69 -22.91 -1.04
CA GLN A 131 -26.40 -22.58 -1.64
C GLN A 131 -25.98 -23.63 -2.68
N THR A 132 -25.18 -23.20 -3.65
CA THR A 132 -24.65 -24.01 -4.76
C THR A 132 -23.27 -24.61 -4.45
N GLU A 133 -22.85 -25.61 -5.22
CA GLU A 133 -21.52 -26.26 -5.11
C GLU A 133 -20.36 -25.25 -5.01
N ASP A 134 -20.39 -24.19 -5.84
CA ASP A 134 -19.33 -23.18 -5.90
C ASP A 134 -19.39 -22.17 -4.75
N GLU A 135 -20.59 -21.73 -4.34
CA GLU A 135 -20.75 -20.87 -3.16
C GLU A 135 -20.20 -21.54 -1.89
N ILE A 136 -20.48 -22.83 -1.69
CA ILE A 136 -19.97 -23.58 -0.53
C ILE A 136 -18.46 -23.78 -0.62
N ASN A 137 -17.92 -24.14 -1.79
CA ASN A 137 -16.47 -24.34 -1.93
C ASN A 137 -15.66 -23.05 -1.68
N ASP A 138 -16.22 -21.91 -2.06
CA ASP A 138 -15.64 -20.58 -1.83
C ASP A 138 -15.44 -20.26 -0.33
N ASP A 139 -16.29 -20.83 0.53
CA ASP A 139 -16.24 -20.69 1.99
C ASP A 139 -15.51 -21.87 2.68
N MET A 140 -15.33 -23.01 2.00
CA MET A 140 -14.57 -24.18 2.48
C MET A 140 -13.05 -23.98 2.35
N VAL A 141 -12.46 -23.14 3.20
CA VAL A 141 -11.02 -22.86 3.24
C VAL A 141 -10.30 -23.75 4.27
N GLY A 142 -9.06 -24.16 3.96
CA GLY A 142 -8.14 -24.87 4.86
C GLY A 142 -6.92 -24.04 5.23
N ALA A 143 -6.37 -24.29 6.43
CA ALA A 143 -5.13 -23.70 6.94
C ALA A 143 -3.94 -24.66 6.80
N SER A 144 -2.71 -24.17 6.95
CA SER A 144 -1.48 -24.94 6.63
C SER A 144 -1.15 -26.12 7.56
N GLY A 145 -1.94 -26.34 8.63
CA GLY A 145 -1.67 -27.36 9.65
C GLY A 145 -2.01 -28.81 9.26
N MET A 146 -2.94 -29.01 8.33
CA MET A 146 -3.46 -30.34 8.00
C MET A 146 -3.85 -30.40 6.52
N ILE A 147 -3.44 -31.48 5.84
CA ILE A 147 -3.75 -31.69 4.42
C ILE A 147 -5.22 -32.08 4.28
N ILE A 148 -6.01 -31.27 3.57
CA ILE A 148 -7.38 -31.59 3.22
C ILE A 148 -7.39 -32.42 1.94
N TYR A 149 -8.21 -33.45 1.95
CA TYR A 149 -8.38 -34.41 0.86
C TYR A 149 -9.75 -34.23 0.20
N TRP A 150 -9.81 -34.25 -1.12
CA TRP A 150 -11.03 -33.96 -1.88
C TRP A 150 -11.24 -34.86 -3.10
N ALA A 151 -12.47 -35.29 -3.33
CA ALA A 151 -12.94 -35.79 -4.63
C ALA A 151 -14.39 -35.34 -4.88
N ARG A 152 -14.82 -35.35 -6.15
CA ARG A 152 -16.21 -35.12 -6.57
C ARG A 152 -16.70 -36.30 -7.41
N PHE A 153 -17.93 -36.72 -7.14
CA PHE A 153 -18.68 -37.68 -7.94
C PHE A 153 -19.96 -37.03 -8.43
N GLU A 154 -20.34 -37.33 -9.67
CA GLU A 154 -21.59 -36.90 -10.28
C GLU A 154 -22.32 -38.13 -10.85
N ARG A 155 -23.58 -38.29 -10.46
CA ARG A 155 -24.40 -39.47 -10.75
C ARG A 155 -24.99 -39.41 -12.15
N SER A 156 -24.84 -40.49 -12.91
CA SER A 156 -25.54 -40.64 -14.18
C SER A 156 -26.97 -41.14 -13.98
N TYR A 157 -27.93 -40.49 -14.66
CA TYR A 157 -29.34 -40.86 -14.74
C TYR A 157 -29.77 -41.26 -16.16
N ALA A 158 -28.84 -41.73 -17.00
CA ALA A 158 -29.18 -42.28 -18.32
C ALA A 158 -30.18 -43.44 -18.21
N ASP A 159 -31.00 -43.67 -19.23
CA ASP A 159 -31.93 -44.81 -19.27
C ASP A 159 -31.15 -46.13 -19.07
N ASN A 160 -31.45 -46.86 -17.98
CA ASN A 160 -30.75 -48.05 -17.49
C ASN A 160 -29.37 -47.80 -16.83
N ALA A 161 -29.12 -46.62 -16.25
CA ALA A 161 -27.95 -46.38 -15.40
C ALA A 161 -27.93 -47.35 -14.20
N PRO A 162 -26.73 -47.84 -13.77
CA PRO A 162 -26.60 -48.65 -12.56
C PRO A 162 -27.04 -47.89 -11.29
N SER A 163 -27.27 -48.61 -10.20
CA SER A 163 -27.55 -48.01 -8.89
C SER A 163 -26.40 -47.11 -8.41
N LEU A 164 -26.67 -46.18 -7.49
CA LEU A 164 -25.65 -45.28 -6.96
C LEU A 164 -24.43 -46.06 -6.41
N GLY A 165 -24.66 -47.13 -5.64
CA GLY A 165 -23.58 -48.00 -5.15
C GLY A 165 -22.76 -48.67 -6.26
N GLU A 166 -23.38 -49.08 -7.37
CA GLU A 166 -22.66 -49.65 -8.52
C GLU A 166 -21.87 -48.58 -9.30
N GLN A 167 -22.38 -47.35 -9.40
CA GLN A 167 -21.66 -46.24 -10.03
C GLN A 167 -20.45 -45.79 -9.17
N LEU A 168 -20.62 -45.75 -7.84
CA LEU A 168 -19.54 -45.48 -6.88
C LEU A 168 -18.46 -46.58 -6.92
N ALA A 169 -18.86 -47.86 -6.94
CA ALA A 169 -17.94 -49.00 -7.05
C ALA A 169 -17.21 -49.07 -8.40
N ALA A 170 -17.75 -48.43 -9.45
CA ALA A 170 -17.11 -48.31 -10.76
C ALA A 170 -16.18 -47.08 -10.88
N MET A 171 -16.02 -46.25 -9.83
CA MET A 171 -15.13 -45.09 -9.87
C MET A 171 -13.66 -45.47 -10.11
N ASN A 172 -12.94 -44.60 -10.82
CA ASN A 172 -11.55 -44.82 -11.26
C ASN A 172 -11.32 -46.22 -11.88
N GLY A 173 -12.28 -46.71 -12.68
CA GLY A 173 -12.20 -48.04 -13.31
C GLY A 173 -12.35 -49.23 -12.36
N GLY A 174 -12.85 -49.00 -11.14
CA GLY A 174 -12.97 -49.99 -10.07
C GLY A 174 -11.87 -49.89 -9.00
N GLU A 175 -11.02 -48.87 -9.03
CA GLU A 175 -9.98 -48.63 -8.01
C GLU A 175 -10.50 -47.85 -6.78
N GLY A 176 -11.71 -47.30 -6.84
CA GLY A 176 -12.34 -46.53 -5.75
C GLY A 176 -12.28 -45.02 -5.95
N VAL A 177 -12.44 -44.25 -4.88
CA VAL A 177 -12.48 -42.78 -4.87
C VAL A 177 -11.07 -42.21 -4.74
N LYS A 178 -10.57 -41.56 -5.79
CA LYS A 178 -9.26 -40.90 -5.85
C LYS A 178 -9.29 -39.51 -5.19
N LEU A 179 -8.78 -39.40 -3.96
CA LEU A 179 -8.75 -38.19 -3.14
C LEU A 179 -7.53 -37.31 -3.44
N LEU A 180 -7.74 -36.07 -3.91
CA LEU A 180 -6.70 -35.09 -4.17
C LEU A 180 -6.35 -34.28 -2.92
N ARG A 181 -5.08 -33.96 -2.72
CA ARG A 181 -4.64 -33.00 -1.70
C ARG A 181 -4.95 -31.57 -2.12
N ASN A 182 -5.31 -30.70 -1.17
CA ASN A 182 -5.44 -29.25 -1.38
C ASN A 182 -4.09 -28.49 -1.39
N GLN A 183 -3.00 -29.14 -0.98
CA GLN A 183 -1.64 -28.57 -0.94
C GLN A 183 -0.69 -29.23 -1.95
N ALA A 184 0.29 -28.44 -2.39
CA ALA A 184 1.51 -28.88 -3.05
C ALA A 184 2.58 -29.29 -2.02
N LYS A 185 3.59 -30.03 -2.46
CA LYS A 185 4.77 -30.36 -1.66
C LYS A 185 6.05 -29.79 -2.27
N VAL A 186 6.94 -29.27 -1.43
CA VAL A 186 8.27 -28.79 -1.79
C VAL A 186 9.34 -29.58 -1.03
N THR A 187 10.37 -30.06 -1.72
CA THR A 187 11.56 -30.67 -1.10
C THR A 187 12.86 -30.09 -1.66
N VAL A 188 13.92 -30.07 -0.85
CA VAL A 188 15.26 -29.63 -1.26
C VAL A 188 16.26 -30.76 -1.03
N GLU A 189 16.98 -31.15 -2.09
CA GLU A 189 18.07 -32.13 -2.04
C GLU A 189 19.34 -31.54 -2.68
N ALA A 190 20.51 -32.12 -2.37
CA ALA A 190 21.76 -31.80 -3.05
C ALA A 190 22.40 -33.08 -3.59
N ASP A 191 22.84 -33.05 -4.85
CA ASP A 191 23.60 -34.14 -5.44
C ASP A 191 24.92 -34.32 -4.68
N PRO A 192 25.35 -35.54 -4.29
CA PRO A 192 26.65 -35.78 -3.67
C PRO A 192 27.86 -35.23 -4.46
N ALA A 193 27.73 -35.03 -5.78
CA ALA A 193 28.73 -34.43 -6.66
C ALA A 193 28.65 -32.90 -6.76
N SER A 194 27.61 -32.26 -6.23
CA SER A 194 27.40 -30.80 -6.28
C SER A 194 28.52 -30.00 -5.59
N GLY A 195 29.13 -30.61 -4.57
CA GLY A 195 30.03 -29.90 -3.64
C GLY A 195 29.30 -28.94 -2.71
N PHE A 196 27.99 -29.12 -2.48
CA PHE A 196 27.18 -28.39 -1.52
C PHE A 196 26.59 -29.33 -0.46
N THR A 197 26.22 -28.80 0.71
CA THR A 197 25.53 -29.55 1.77
C THR A 197 24.41 -28.70 2.34
N VAL A 198 23.17 -29.17 2.18
CA VAL A 198 21.96 -28.56 2.75
C VAL A 198 21.89 -28.87 4.25
N THR A 199 21.59 -27.86 5.07
CA THR A 199 21.40 -27.99 6.52
C THR A 199 20.03 -27.49 6.99
N GLY A 200 19.17 -27.05 6.06
CA GLY A 200 17.77 -26.71 6.29
C GLY A 200 17.20 -25.93 5.10
N PHE A 201 15.87 -25.82 5.01
CA PHE A 201 15.21 -24.90 4.08
C PHE A 201 13.87 -24.36 4.62
N ASN A 202 13.32 -23.35 3.97
CA ASN A 202 11.92 -22.94 4.11
C ASN A 202 11.38 -22.43 2.76
N VAL A 203 10.06 -22.26 2.66
CA VAL A 203 9.40 -21.68 1.48
C VAL A 203 8.64 -20.42 1.89
N ALA A 204 8.97 -19.30 1.26
CA ALA A 204 8.48 -17.98 1.58
C ALA A 204 7.67 -17.36 0.44
N ASN A 205 6.91 -16.31 0.77
CA ASN A 205 5.87 -15.73 -0.08
C ASN A 205 4.79 -16.76 -0.49
N ILE A 206 4.22 -17.43 0.51
CA ILE A 206 3.16 -18.44 0.34
C ILE A 206 1.85 -17.96 0.95
N LEU A 207 0.71 -18.44 0.46
CA LEU A 207 -0.59 -18.15 1.07
C LEU A 207 -0.73 -18.86 2.43
N ALA A 208 -1.37 -18.19 3.39
CA ALA A 208 -1.74 -18.77 4.67
C ALA A 208 -2.88 -19.82 4.56
N PHE A 209 -3.64 -19.73 3.47
CA PHE A 209 -4.93 -20.39 3.24
C PHE A 209 -5.03 -20.98 1.82
N GLY A 210 -5.87 -22.01 1.65
CA GLY A 210 -6.24 -22.52 0.33
C GLY A 210 -7.61 -23.20 0.32
N THR A 211 -8.28 -23.23 -0.83
CA THR A 211 -9.62 -23.82 -0.96
C THR A 211 -9.60 -25.34 -0.82
N THR A 212 -10.67 -25.93 -0.31
CA THR A 212 -10.84 -27.37 -0.20
C THR A 212 -10.86 -28.05 -1.57
N ALA A 213 -11.72 -27.59 -2.48
CA ALA A 213 -11.82 -28.13 -3.83
C ALA A 213 -11.10 -27.26 -4.89
N PRO A 214 -10.64 -27.87 -5.99
CA PRO A 214 -10.24 -27.14 -7.20
C PRO A 214 -11.48 -26.61 -7.93
N TYR A 215 -11.46 -25.32 -8.30
CA TYR A 215 -12.59 -24.66 -8.97
C TYR A 215 -12.15 -23.52 -9.90
N HIS A 216 -12.55 -23.56 -11.18
CA HIS A 216 -12.22 -22.50 -12.15
C HIS A 216 -13.45 -21.64 -12.46
N SER A 217 -13.30 -20.31 -12.54
CA SER A 217 -14.42 -19.40 -12.83
C SER A 217 -15.10 -19.66 -14.19
N VAL A 218 -14.33 -20.11 -15.19
CA VAL A 218 -14.82 -20.44 -16.54
C VAL A 218 -15.12 -21.95 -16.68
N ASN A 219 -14.23 -22.81 -16.19
CA ASN A 219 -14.30 -24.27 -16.40
C ASN A 219 -15.04 -25.01 -15.29
N ARG A 220 -15.48 -24.30 -14.23
CA ARG A 220 -16.18 -24.79 -13.04
C ARG A 220 -15.43 -25.94 -12.36
N PHE A 221 -16.14 -26.88 -11.73
CA PHE A 221 -15.55 -28.13 -11.26
C PHE A 221 -15.24 -29.05 -12.45
N PRO A 222 -14.11 -29.79 -12.45
CA PRO A 222 -13.84 -30.77 -13.51
C PRO A 222 -14.90 -31.88 -13.54
N THR A 223 -15.53 -32.08 -14.70
CA THR A 223 -16.67 -32.99 -14.92
C THR A 223 -16.32 -34.26 -15.72
N ALA A 224 -15.03 -34.51 -15.99
CA ALA A 224 -14.55 -35.56 -16.90
C ALA A 224 -14.57 -36.99 -16.28
N GLY A 225 -15.75 -37.46 -15.86
CA GLY A 225 -15.94 -38.82 -15.37
C GLY A 225 -15.37 -39.06 -13.97
N SER A 226 -15.34 -40.32 -13.56
CA SER A 226 -15.05 -40.76 -12.18
C SER A 226 -13.58 -40.67 -11.76
N ALA A 227 -12.75 -39.96 -12.51
CA ALA A 227 -11.34 -39.75 -12.26
C ALA A 227 -10.99 -38.28 -12.52
N PHE A 228 -10.51 -37.56 -11.51
CA PHE A 228 -9.98 -36.22 -11.75
C PHE A 228 -8.70 -36.30 -12.59
N GLU A 229 -8.73 -35.58 -13.71
CA GLU A 229 -7.59 -35.24 -14.56
C GLU A 229 -7.57 -33.71 -14.72
N TRP A 230 -6.39 -33.11 -14.73
CA TRP A 230 -6.25 -31.67 -14.97
C TRP A 230 -6.65 -31.35 -16.43
N PRO A 231 -7.54 -30.37 -16.66
CA PRO A 231 -8.06 -30.10 -18.01
C PRO A 231 -7.01 -29.39 -18.89
N GLY A 232 -6.27 -30.17 -19.67
CA GLY A 232 -5.31 -29.69 -20.67
C GLY A 232 -4.07 -29.00 -20.09
N ASP A 233 -3.36 -28.27 -20.94
CA ASP A 233 -2.13 -27.54 -20.57
C ASP A 233 -2.41 -26.19 -19.87
N GLU A 234 -3.68 -25.82 -19.62
CA GLU A 234 -4.02 -24.44 -19.24
C GLU A 234 -3.52 -24.03 -17.84
N PRO A 235 -2.89 -22.85 -17.71
CA PRO A 235 -2.27 -22.37 -16.48
C PRO A 235 -3.29 -21.79 -15.49
N TRP A 236 -3.93 -22.64 -14.69
CA TRP A 236 -4.80 -22.17 -13.59
C TRP A 236 -4.50 -22.81 -12.22
N VAL A 237 -4.92 -22.09 -11.18
CA VAL A 237 -4.86 -22.41 -9.74
C VAL A 237 -6.17 -21.93 -9.08
N THR A 238 -6.57 -22.54 -7.97
CA THR A 238 -7.76 -22.11 -7.21
C THR A 238 -7.33 -21.30 -6.00
N LEU A 239 -7.60 -20.00 -6.02
CA LEU A 239 -7.23 -19.09 -4.94
C LEU A 239 -8.43 -18.84 -4.00
N PRO A 240 -8.23 -18.79 -2.67
CA PRO A 240 -9.27 -18.40 -1.73
C PRO A 240 -9.62 -16.90 -1.85
N LYS A 241 -10.80 -16.50 -1.37
CA LYS A 241 -11.18 -15.08 -1.23
C LYS A 241 -10.15 -14.29 -0.39
N ASN A 242 -9.59 -14.91 0.64
CA ASN A 242 -8.57 -14.33 1.50
C ASN A 242 -7.16 -14.67 1.00
N LEU A 243 -6.53 -13.74 0.26
CA LEU A 243 -5.18 -13.87 -0.28
C LEU A 243 -4.06 -13.53 0.73
N THR A 244 -4.35 -13.56 2.05
CA THR A 244 -3.34 -13.29 3.09
C THR A 244 -2.14 -14.23 2.94
N LYS A 245 -0.95 -13.63 2.82
CA LYS A 245 0.33 -14.33 2.82
C LYS A 245 0.70 -14.75 4.25
N MET A 246 1.41 -15.85 4.38
CA MET A 246 1.99 -16.28 5.65
C MET A 246 2.98 -15.22 6.13
N SER A 247 2.72 -14.64 7.30
CA SER A 247 3.34 -13.38 7.73
C SER A 247 4.65 -13.56 8.49
N ASP A 248 4.84 -14.74 9.09
CA ASP A 248 5.83 -15.01 10.13
C ASP A 248 6.64 -16.27 9.76
N ILE A 249 7.65 -16.06 8.90
CA ILE A 249 8.59 -17.07 8.42
C ILE A 249 9.99 -16.61 8.83
N ASP A 250 10.36 -16.85 10.07
CA ASP A 250 11.58 -16.28 10.68
C ASP A 250 12.89 -17.01 10.33
N GLU A 251 12.85 -18.30 10.01
CA GLU A 251 14.06 -19.13 9.86
C GLU A 251 13.82 -20.42 9.03
N VAL A 252 14.88 -21.07 8.57
CA VAL A 252 14.81 -22.41 7.96
C VAL A 252 14.55 -23.53 8.97
N THR A 253 13.88 -24.58 8.52
CA THR A 253 13.68 -25.81 9.30
C THR A 253 14.57 -26.94 8.79
N THR A 254 14.77 -27.98 9.60
CA THR A 254 15.43 -29.23 9.17
C THR A 254 14.44 -30.28 8.64
N LYS A 255 13.20 -29.88 8.32
CA LYS A 255 12.20 -30.81 7.77
C LYS A 255 12.66 -31.33 6.41
N PRO A 256 12.31 -32.59 6.05
CA PRO A 256 12.59 -33.11 4.71
C PRO A 256 11.68 -32.47 3.64
N GLU A 257 10.50 -31.99 4.03
CA GLU A 257 9.48 -31.45 3.13
C GLU A 257 8.68 -30.32 3.78
N GLU A 258 8.21 -29.38 2.95
CA GLU A 258 7.24 -28.34 3.32
C GLU A 258 6.00 -28.44 2.41
N TYR A 259 4.83 -28.18 2.98
CA TYR A 259 3.54 -28.22 2.27
C TYR A 259 2.97 -26.80 2.13
N ILE A 260 2.56 -26.44 0.91
CA ILE A 260 2.16 -25.07 0.57
C ILE A 260 0.87 -25.07 -0.27
N PHE A 261 0.08 -24.02 -0.18
CA PHE A 261 -1.13 -23.87 -0.99
C PHE A 261 -0.83 -23.47 -2.44
N GLU A 262 -1.86 -23.50 -3.28
CA GLU A 262 -1.74 -23.09 -4.68
C GLU A 262 -1.31 -21.63 -4.80
N HIS A 263 -0.45 -21.33 -5.78
CA HIS A 263 0.14 -20.01 -5.95
C HIS A 263 0.37 -19.71 -7.43
N PRO A 264 0.00 -18.52 -7.94
CA PRO A 264 0.29 -18.16 -9.33
C PRO A 264 1.79 -18.14 -9.63
N ASN A 265 2.60 -17.76 -8.62
CA ASN A 265 4.06 -17.67 -8.70
C ASN A 265 4.48 -16.85 -9.93
N THR A 266 4.07 -15.57 -10.00
CA THR A 266 4.47 -14.70 -11.12
C THR A 266 5.89 -14.18 -10.91
N LEU A 267 6.43 -13.42 -11.86
CA LEU A 267 7.75 -12.81 -11.69
C LEU A 267 7.73 -11.67 -10.65
N GLU A 268 6.59 -10.99 -10.55
CA GLU A 268 6.29 -9.90 -9.64
C GLU A 268 5.92 -10.40 -8.23
N ASP A 269 5.28 -11.58 -8.15
CA ASP A 269 4.90 -12.25 -6.90
C ASP A 269 5.46 -13.69 -6.81
N PRO A 270 6.80 -13.86 -6.72
CA PRO A 270 7.46 -15.16 -6.81
C PRO A 270 7.53 -15.89 -5.47
N VAL A 271 7.24 -17.19 -5.49
CA VAL A 271 7.50 -18.12 -4.37
C VAL A 271 9.01 -18.36 -4.29
N SER A 272 9.57 -18.15 -3.11
CA SER A 272 11.02 -18.24 -2.88
C SER A 272 11.35 -19.37 -1.92
N VAL A 273 12.21 -20.31 -2.33
CA VAL A 273 12.79 -21.32 -1.46
C VAL A 273 14.10 -20.76 -0.88
N ILE A 274 14.18 -20.66 0.45
CA ILE A 274 15.40 -20.24 1.14
C ILE A 274 16.13 -21.49 1.64
N ILE A 275 17.32 -21.75 1.10
CA ILE A 275 18.14 -22.92 1.42
C ILE A 275 19.29 -22.47 2.33
N ARG A 276 19.44 -23.11 3.50
CA ARG A 276 20.63 -22.97 4.33
C ARG A 276 21.60 -24.12 4.04
N GLY A 277 22.87 -23.79 3.87
CA GLY A 277 23.91 -24.80 3.66
C GLY A 277 25.28 -24.20 3.39
N ARG A 278 26.25 -25.06 3.04
CA ARG A 278 27.65 -24.66 2.81
C ARG A 278 28.24 -25.33 1.57
N ASN A 279 29.14 -24.64 0.87
CA ASN A 279 29.96 -25.27 -0.16
C ASN A 279 31.13 -26.04 0.48
N GLN A 280 31.64 -27.03 -0.25
CA GLN A 280 32.78 -27.83 0.16
C GLN A 280 34.03 -26.96 0.35
N GLY A 281 34.50 -26.90 1.60
CA GLY A 281 35.64 -26.10 2.05
C GLY A 281 35.28 -24.94 2.98
N GLU A 282 34.01 -24.59 3.11
CA GLU A 282 33.51 -23.54 4.00
C GLU A 282 33.24 -24.07 5.42
N SER A 283 33.42 -23.21 6.42
CA SER A 283 33.28 -23.54 7.85
C SER A 283 31.99 -23.06 8.50
N GLN A 284 31.19 -22.26 7.79
CA GLN A 284 29.90 -21.72 8.24
C GLN A 284 28.86 -21.99 7.15
N ASP A 285 27.58 -22.05 7.55
CA ASP A 285 26.47 -22.06 6.59
C ASP A 285 26.19 -20.64 6.08
N SER A 286 25.54 -20.56 4.93
CA SER A 286 24.99 -19.34 4.35
C SER A 286 23.60 -19.62 3.79
N TYR A 287 22.84 -18.56 3.54
CA TYR A 287 21.45 -18.62 3.12
C TYR A 287 21.32 -18.24 1.64
N TYR A 288 20.65 -19.07 0.84
CA TYR A 288 20.54 -18.92 -0.61
C TYR A 288 19.08 -18.88 -1.04
N ARG A 289 18.67 -17.82 -1.75
CA ARG A 289 17.33 -17.70 -2.33
C ARG A 289 17.25 -18.40 -3.68
N VAL A 290 16.20 -19.19 -3.90
CA VAL A 290 15.96 -19.97 -5.11
C VAL A 290 14.50 -19.80 -5.55
N MET A 291 14.26 -19.44 -6.82
CA MET A 291 12.91 -19.37 -7.40
C MET A 291 12.47 -20.73 -7.97
N ILE A 292 11.17 -21.04 -7.91
CA ILE A 292 10.59 -22.27 -8.49
C ILE A 292 10.26 -22.02 -9.95
N MET A 293 11.21 -22.34 -10.83
CA MET A 293 11.14 -22.10 -12.27
C MET A 293 11.59 -23.30 -13.11
N ASP A 294 11.20 -23.33 -14.37
CA ASP A 294 11.49 -24.42 -15.32
C ASP A 294 12.92 -24.32 -15.92
N ALA A 295 13.21 -25.18 -16.90
CA ALA A 295 14.49 -25.16 -17.61
C ALA A 295 14.74 -23.85 -18.38
N LYS A 296 13.68 -23.26 -18.97
CA LYS A 296 13.72 -22.01 -19.75
C LYS A 296 13.91 -20.78 -18.87
N GLY A 297 13.51 -20.84 -17.60
CA GLY A 297 13.43 -19.69 -16.70
C GLY A 297 12.04 -19.06 -16.63
N GLU A 298 11.00 -19.84 -16.93
CA GLU A 298 9.61 -19.48 -16.64
C GLU A 298 9.26 -19.93 -15.22
N GLN A 299 8.55 -19.07 -14.47
CA GLN A 299 8.05 -19.48 -13.16
C GLN A 299 7.03 -20.61 -13.32
N VAL A 300 7.10 -21.61 -12.45
CA VAL A 300 6.14 -22.71 -12.45
C VAL A 300 5.08 -22.42 -11.39
N MET A 301 3.81 -22.27 -11.78
CA MET A 301 2.71 -22.15 -10.81
C MET A 301 2.72 -23.31 -9.82
N ILE A 302 2.37 -23.01 -8.58
CA ILE A 302 2.21 -24.00 -7.52
C ILE A 302 0.77 -24.53 -7.57
N ARG A 303 0.61 -25.82 -7.83
CA ARG A 303 -0.67 -26.53 -7.96
C ARG A 303 -0.82 -27.59 -6.89
N ARG A 304 -2.05 -27.77 -6.40
CA ARG A 304 -2.37 -28.78 -5.38
C ARG A 304 -2.05 -30.19 -5.86
N ASN A 305 -1.70 -31.08 -4.94
CA ASN A 305 -1.34 -32.48 -5.19
C ASN A 305 -0.16 -32.70 -6.18
N HIS A 306 0.69 -31.69 -6.40
CA HIS A 306 1.96 -31.81 -7.14
C HIS A 306 3.15 -31.78 -6.17
N HIS A 307 4.25 -32.44 -6.55
CA HIS A 307 5.50 -32.41 -5.80
C HIS A 307 6.59 -31.69 -6.59
N TYR A 308 6.97 -30.51 -6.11
CA TYR A 308 8.06 -29.66 -6.59
C TYR A 308 9.34 -30.05 -5.87
N ARG A 309 10.39 -30.39 -6.62
CA ARG A 309 11.66 -30.86 -6.06
C ARG A 309 12.80 -29.98 -6.54
N VAL A 310 13.52 -29.37 -5.60
CA VAL A 310 14.66 -28.49 -5.86
C VAL A 310 15.95 -29.27 -5.64
N ASN A 311 16.71 -29.52 -6.71
CA ASN A 311 17.99 -30.24 -6.63
C ASN A 311 19.18 -29.32 -6.86
N VAL A 312 20.04 -29.21 -5.85
CA VAL A 312 21.32 -28.53 -5.93
C VAL A 312 22.34 -29.45 -6.61
N ILE A 313 22.54 -29.23 -7.92
CA ILE A 313 23.47 -30.01 -8.76
C ILE A 313 24.90 -29.43 -8.85
N GLY A 314 25.17 -28.32 -8.15
CA GLY A 314 26.46 -27.63 -8.17
C GLY A 314 26.59 -26.63 -7.02
N LYS A 315 27.75 -25.98 -6.92
CA LYS A 315 28.00 -24.93 -5.91
C LYS A 315 27.00 -23.78 -6.05
N LEU A 316 26.51 -23.30 -4.91
CA LEU A 316 25.67 -22.11 -4.84
C LEU A 316 26.54 -20.86 -4.63
N THR A 317 26.07 -19.74 -5.18
CA THR A 317 26.73 -18.42 -5.13
C THR A 317 25.72 -17.37 -4.70
N TYR A 318 26.15 -16.17 -4.27
CA TYR A 318 25.26 -15.15 -3.70
C TYR A 318 24.53 -15.61 -2.42
N GLY A 319 25.27 -16.30 -1.53
CA GLY A 319 24.76 -16.63 -0.20
C GLY A 319 24.85 -15.43 0.75
N SER A 320 23.77 -15.18 1.49
CA SER A 320 23.68 -14.17 2.55
C SER A 320 24.08 -14.73 3.92
N ALA A 321 24.38 -13.85 4.87
CA ALA A 321 24.79 -14.23 6.23
C ALA A 321 23.58 -14.59 7.11
N THR A 322 22.41 -14.00 6.86
CA THR A 322 21.17 -14.25 7.60
C THR A 322 20.01 -14.68 6.69
N PHE A 323 18.95 -15.24 7.30
CA PHE A 323 17.71 -15.57 6.61
C PHE A 323 17.02 -14.32 6.03
N GLU A 324 16.93 -13.24 6.80
CA GLU A 324 16.34 -11.95 6.40
C GLU A 324 17.07 -11.31 5.22
N GLU A 325 18.40 -11.31 5.23
CA GLU A 325 19.20 -10.86 4.08
C GLU A 325 18.94 -11.72 2.83
N ALA A 326 18.75 -13.05 2.99
CA ALA A 326 18.44 -13.93 1.87
C ALA A 326 17.04 -13.74 1.30
N MET A 327 16.06 -13.35 2.12
CA MET A 327 14.70 -13.02 1.67
C MET A 327 14.70 -11.85 0.68
N LEU A 328 15.56 -10.85 0.91
CA LEU A 328 15.71 -9.68 0.05
C LEU A 328 16.75 -9.87 -1.08
N ALA A 329 17.67 -10.82 -0.95
CA ALA A 329 18.73 -11.06 -1.91
C ALA A 329 18.22 -11.48 -3.32
N PRO A 330 19.03 -11.25 -4.37
CA PRO A 330 18.82 -11.86 -5.68
C PRO A 330 18.75 -13.40 -5.63
N PRO A 331 17.86 -14.04 -6.40
CA PRO A 331 17.78 -15.49 -6.47
C PRO A 331 19.02 -16.08 -7.15
N THR A 332 19.70 -17.01 -6.47
CA THR A 332 20.93 -17.68 -6.93
C THR A 332 20.75 -18.34 -8.30
N ASN A 333 19.56 -18.88 -8.60
CA ASN A 333 19.27 -19.53 -9.87
C ASN A 333 18.79 -18.57 -10.98
N ASN A 334 18.45 -17.31 -10.68
CA ASN A 334 17.91 -16.35 -11.66
C ASN A 334 18.46 -14.92 -11.49
N VAL A 335 19.79 -14.78 -11.49
CA VAL A 335 20.50 -13.51 -11.27
C VAL A 335 20.09 -12.39 -12.27
N TYR A 336 19.63 -12.74 -13.47
CA TYR A 336 19.24 -11.77 -14.51
C TYR A 336 17.99 -10.94 -14.19
N VAL A 337 17.18 -11.38 -13.21
CA VAL A 337 16.05 -10.60 -12.68
C VAL A 337 16.54 -9.44 -11.79
N ALA A 338 17.76 -9.52 -11.25
CA ALA A 338 18.36 -8.51 -10.39
C ALA A 338 19.45 -7.68 -11.09
N VAL A 339 19.55 -7.74 -12.42
CA VAL A 339 20.38 -6.83 -13.21
C VAL A 339 19.56 -5.60 -13.53
N ASP A 340 19.97 -4.45 -12.99
CA ASP A 340 19.30 -3.16 -13.12
C ASP A 340 18.68 -2.91 -14.51
N ASP A 341 17.49 -2.30 -14.50
CA ASP A 341 16.71 -2.09 -15.72
C ASP A 341 17.36 -1.10 -16.70
N TRP A 342 18.30 -0.25 -16.25
CA TRP A 342 19.09 0.64 -17.13
C TRP A 342 20.13 -0.08 -18.01
N VAL A 343 20.39 -1.37 -17.77
CA VAL A 343 21.38 -2.14 -18.53
C VAL A 343 20.76 -2.69 -19.83
N ASN A 344 21.22 -2.20 -20.99
CA ASN A 344 20.70 -2.61 -22.31
C ASN A 344 21.01 -4.06 -22.70
N GLU A 345 22.14 -4.64 -22.27
CA GLU A 345 22.69 -5.91 -22.78
C GLU A 345 23.02 -6.92 -21.66
N ILE A 346 22.68 -8.19 -21.88
CA ILE A 346 22.95 -9.31 -20.96
C ILE A 346 23.30 -10.60 -21.71
N THR A 347 24.16 -11.43 -21.12
CA THR A 347 24.70 -12.68 -21.70
C THR A 347 24.50 -13.87 -20.77
N PHE A 348 24.04 -15.02 -21.31
CA PHE A 348 23.92 -16.29 -20.60
C PHE A 348 24.28 -17.45 -21.54
N GLY A 349 25.24 -18.28 -21.12
CA GLY A 349 25.76 -19.36 -21.98
C GLY A 349 26.37 -18.79 -23.27
N ASP A 350 25.97 -19.33 -24.42
CA ASP A 350 26.41 -18.85 -25.73
C ASP A 350 25.63 -17.60 -26.21
N TYR A 351 24.51 -17.23 -25.58
CA TYR A 351 23.57 -16.23 -26.09
C TYR A 351 23.68 -14.87 -25.39
N THR A 352 23.44 -13.79 -26.13
CA THR A 352 23.36 -12.40 -25.63
C THR A 352 22.12 -11.71 -26.18
N LEU A 353 21.35 -11.06 -25.29
CA LEU A 353 20.16 -10.25 -25.60
C LEU A 353 20.47 -8.78 -25.34
N ASN A 354 20.14 -7.91 -26.29
CA ASN A 354 20.37 -6.46 -26.22
C ASN A 354 19.17 -5.70 -26.77
N VAL A 355 18.67 -4.69 -26.03
CA VAL A 355 17.60 -3.76 -26.47
C VAL A 355 18.18 -2.40 -26.88
N ASN A 356 17.62 -1.75 -27.90
CA ASN A 356 18.18 -0.47 -28.38
C ASN A 356 18.00 0.71 -27.41
N THR A 357 17.10 0.57 -26.44
CA THR A 357 16.89 1.46 -25.31
C THR A 357 16.14 0.70 -24.23
N THR A 358 16.38 1.05 -22.98
CA THR A 358 15.64 0.56 -21.79
C THR A 358 14.53 1.51 -21.35
N GLY A 359 14.53 2.76 -21.82
CA GLY A 359 13.53 3.77 -21.46
C GLY A 359 13.36 4.84 -22.54
N ILE A 360 12.16 5.42 -22.68
CA ILE A 360 11.91 6.66 -23.45
C ILE A 360 10.85 7.55 -22.77
N VAL A 361 10.96 8.86 -23.01
CA VAL A 361 9.93 9.86 -22.65
C VAL A 361 9.40 10.53 -23.91
N LEU A 362 8.08 10.46 -24.10
CA LEU A 362 7.34 10.93 -25.28
C LEU A 362 6.54 12.20 -24.95
N ASP A 363 6.44 13.08 -25.92
CA ASP A 363 5.64 14.30 -25.87
C ASP A 363 4.18 14.02 -26.28
N GLU A 364 3.22 14.79 -25.75
CA GLU A 364 1.79 14.69 -26.08
C GLU A 364 1.48 14.75 -27.58
N SER A 365 2.30 15.42 -28.40
CA SER A 365 2.17 15.40 -29.87
C SER A 365 2.32 14.02 -30.51
N GLN A 366 2.84 13.03 -29.78
CA GLN A 366 2.94 11.63 -30.20
C GLN A 366 1.73 10.78 -29.76
N ALA A 367 0.76 11.36 -29.03
CA ALA A 367 -0.50 10.72 -28.65
C ALA A 367 -1.25 10.20 -29.90
N GLY A 368 -1.82 9.00 -29.78
CA GLY A 368 -2.43 8.29 -30.91
C GLY A 368 -1.46 7.89 -32.04
N GLY A 369 -0.15 8.10 -31.84
CA GLY A 369 0.91 7.78 -32.80
C GLY A 369 1.39 6.32 -32.74
N VAL A 370 2.50 6.05 -33.43
CA VAL A 370 3.12 4.72 -33.51
C VAL A 370 4.58 4.81 -33.09
N GLN A 371 4.99 3.97 -32.15
CA GLN A 371 6.36 3.89 -31.65
C GLN A 371 7.01 2.56 -32.03
N THR A 372 8.31 2.57 -32.32
CA THR A 372 9.07 1.37 -32.71
C THR A 372 10.30 1.17 -31.84
N PHE A 373 10.52 -0.08 -31.43
CA PHE A 373 11.67 -0.57 -30.68
C PHE A 373 12.33 -1.74 -31.42
N THR A 374 13.58 -2.00 -31.10
CA THR A 374 14.37 -3.08 -31.68
C THR A 374 15.20 -3.78 -30.60
N TYR A 375 15.33 -5.09 -30.74
CA TYR A 375 16.23 -5.89 -29.93
C TYR A 375 17.09 -6.77 -30.84
N THR A 376 18.21 -7.25 -30.31
CA THR A 376 19.04 -8.27 -30.96
C THR A 376 19.28 -9.45 -30.04
N VAL A 377 19.29 -10.64 -30.63
CA VAL A 377 19.77 -11.88 -30.01
C VAL A 377 20.98 -12.33 -30.80
N SER A 378 22.12 -12.52 -30.14
CA SER A 378 23.36 -12.97 -30.79
C SER A 378 23.92 -14.22 -30.14
N ALA A 379 24.51 -15.09 -30.95
CA ALA A 379 25.07 -16.37 -30.51
C ALA A 379 26.59 -16.44 -30.73
N SER A 380 27.28 -16.94 -29.71
CA SER A 380 28.73 -17.16 -29.70
C SER A 380 29.07 -18.65 -29.84
N GLY A 381 30.37 -18.99 -29.79
CA GLY A 381 30.83 -20.37 -29.90
C GLY A 381 30.40 -21.09 -31.19
N SER A 382 29.97 -22.34 -31.06
CA SER A 382 29.45 -23.16 -32.15
C SER A 382 27.98 -22.90 -32.49
N THR A 383 27.25 -22.21 -31.61
CA THR A 383 25.80 -21.98 -31.70
C THR A 383 25.46 -20.95 -32.80
N ASN A 384 24.31 -21.09 -33.45
CA ASN A 384 23.85 -20.19 -34.53
C ASN A 384 22.42 -19.76 -34.25
N ILE A 385 22.05 -18.54 -34.69
CA ILE A 385 20.69 -18.04 -34.59
C ILE A 385 19.77 -18.69 -35.63
N THR A 386 18.57 -19.07 -35.21
CA THR A 386 17.44 -19.63 -35.98
C THR A 386 16.16 -18.82 -35.73
N ASP A 387 15.07 -19.14 -36.42
CA ASP A 387 13.77 -18.47 -36.20
C ASP A 387 13.19 -18.75 -34.81
N ASP A 388 13.59 -19.87 -34.18
CA ASP A 388 13.19 -20.25 -32.81
C ASP A 388 13.86 -19.36 -31.74
N ASP A 389 14.93 -18.64 -32.08
CA ASP A 389 15.59 -17.69 -31.17
C ASP A 389 14.91 -16.31 -31.15
N LYS A 390 13.77 -16.13 -31.82
CA LYS A 390 12.93 -14.94 -31.71
C LYS A 390 12.49 -14.73 -30.27
N ALA A 391 13.01 -13.69 -29.61
CA ALA A 391 12.63 -13.35 -28.24
C ALA A 391 11.11 -13.06 -28.14
N GLU A 392 10.47 -13.63 -27.15
CA GLU A 392 9.08 -13.35 -26.76
C GLU A 392 8.97 -11.91 -26.25
N VAL A 393 7.82 -11.28 -26.50
CA VAL A 393 7.56 -9.88 -26.12
C VAL A 393 6.16 -9.81 -25.51
N SER A 394 6.02 -9.09 -24.40
CA SER A 394 4.74 -8.87 -23.72
C SER A 394 4.70 -7.52 -23.02
N TRP A 395 3.50 -7.06 -22.70
CA TRP A 395 3.30 -5.97 -21.75
C TRP A 395 3.40 -6.49 -20.31
N MET A 396 4.08 -5.76 -19.44
CA MET A 396 3.93 -5.96 -17.99
C MET A 396 2.59 -5.35 -17.52
N THR A 397 2.14 -5.75 -16.33
CA THR A 397 0.97 -5.15 -15.66
C THR A 397 1.11 -3.64 -15.56
N GLY A 398 0.02 -2.90 -15.80
CA GLY A 398 -0.02 -1.43 -15.68
C GLY A 398 0.08 -0.65 -16.99
N ASN A 399 0.24 -1.30 -18.15
CA ASN A 399 0.23 -0.60 -19.45
C ASN A 399 -1.08 0.20 -19.69
N ASN A 400 -0.97 1.53 -19.64
CA ASN A 400 -2.00 2.47 -20.09
C ASN A 400 -1.53 3.40 -21.23
N ILE A 401 -0.24 3.34 -21.64
CA ILE A 401 0.32 4.16 -22.72
C ILE A 401 -0.03 3.70 -24.14
N ALA A 402 -0.29 2.41 -24.33
CA ALA A 402 -0.43 1.82 -25.66
C ALA A 402 -1.48 0.71 -25.75
N ALA A 403 -1.95 0.46 -26.97
CA ALA A 403 -2.80 -0.69 -27.27
C ALA A 403 -2.08 -2.01 -26.91
N HIS A 404 -2.83 -2.94 -26.32
CA HIS A 404 -2.28 -4.22 -25.88
C HIS A 404 -1.75 -5.08 -27.06
N ASN A 405 -2.30 -4.89 -28.26
CA ASN A 405 -1.82 -5.52 -29.49
C ASN A 405 -0.72 -4.68 -30.15
N PHE A 406 0.38 -5.32 -30.54
CA PHE A 406 1.50 -4.71 -31.26
C PHE A 406 1.96 -5.61 -32.43
N ASN A 407 2.71 -5.04 -33.36
CA ASN A 407 3.35 -5.81 -34.44
C ASN A 407 4.76 -6.20 -34.02
N HIS A 408 5.16 -7.45 -34.27
CA HIS A 408 6.45 -7.98 -33.84
C HIS A 408 7.08 -8.90 -34.89
N THR A 409 8.11 -8.39 -35.56
CA THR A 409 8.86 -9.11 -36.61
C THR A 409 10.25 -9.50 -36.14
N PHE A 410 10.86 -10.49 -36.79
CA PHE A 410 12.22 -10.96 -36.52
C PHE A 410 12.92 -11.29 -37.83
N SER A 411 14.24 -11.06 -37.88
CA SER A 411 15.05 -11.26 -39.09
C SER A 411 16.48 -11.67 -38.72
N ILE A 412 17.09 -12.55 -39.51
CA ILE A 412 18.36 -13.20 -39.14
C ILE A 412 19.47 -12.84 -40.11
N ASP A 413 20.57 -12.28 -39.60
CA ASP A 413 21.86 -12.22 -40.29
C ASP A 413 22.72 -13.43 -39.89
N ALA A 414 22.53 -14.53 -40.64
CA ALA A 414 23.29 -15.76 -40.45
C ALA A 414 24.80 -15.60 -40.66
N SER A 415 25.26 -14.53 -41.34
CA SER A 415 26.69 -14.26 -41.50
C SER A 415 27.34 -13.67 -40.25
N ARG A 416 26.54 -13.03 -39.40
CA ARG A 416 26.96 -12.42 -38.12
C ARG A 416 26.54 -13.23 -36.89
N LYS A 417 25.69 -14.25 -37.04
CA LYS A 417 25.01 -14.96 -35.94
C LYS A 417 24.18 -14.01 -35.07
N VAL A 418 23.44 -13.09 -35.71
CA VAL A 418 22.57 -12.12 -35.03
C VAL A 418 21.16 -12.18 -35.61
N GLY A 419 20.16 -12.33 -34.74
CA GLY A 419 18.76 -12.07 -35.02
C GLY A 419 18.38 -10.66 -34.54
N THR A 420 17.58 -9.94 -35.31
CA THR A 420 17.06 -8.60 -34.97
C THR A 420 15.54 -8.65 -34.95
N GLY A 421 14.96 -8.34 -33.80
CA GLY A 421 13.53 -8.14 -33.61
C GLY A 421 13.13 -6.68 -33.76
N VAL A 422 11.95 -6.43 -34.31
CA VAL A 422 11.34 -5.10 -34.40
C VAL A 422 9.93 -5.17 -33.82
N ILE A 423 9.68 -4.34 -32.81
CA ILE A 423 8.41 -4.22 -32.08
C ILE A 423 7.79 -2.86 -32.43
N THR A 424 6.53 -2.83 -32.84
CA THR A 424 5.81 -1.61 -33.20
C THR A 424 4.50 -1.53 -32.44
N VAL A 425 4.40 -0.57 -31.51
CA VAL A 425 3.24 -0.34 -30.65
C VAL A 425 2.41 0.85 -31.14
N GLN A 426 1.10 0.77 -30.96
CA GLN A 426 0.16 1.86 -31.22
C GLN A 426 -0.10 2.58 -29.88
N LEU A 427 0.29 3.85 -29.80
CA LEU A 427 0.12 4.68 -28.61
C LEU A 427 -1.35 5.09 -28.47
N LEU A 428 -1.78 5.34 -27.22
CA LEU A 428 -3.10 5.87 -26.88
C LEU A 428 -3.10 7.40 -26.82
N ASP A 429 -4.28 7.99 -26.68
CA ASP A 429 -4.45 9.41 -26.36
C ASP A 429 -4.41 9.63 -24.84
N ILE A 430 -3.74 10.68 -24.36
CA ILE A 430 -3.71 11.00 -22.93
C ILE A 430 -5.10 11.47 -22.46
N PRO A 431 -5.74 10.80 -21.49
CA PRO A 431 -7.01 11.25 -20.91
C PRO A 431 -6.90 12.65 -20.31
N ALA A 432 -7.98 13.45 -20.37
CA ALA A 432 -7.99 14.81 -19.82
C ALA A 432 -7.81 14.86 -18.29
N SER A 433 -8.02 13.74 -17.60
CA SER A 433 -7.78 13.56 -16.16
C SER A 433 -6.32 13.24 -15.81
N GLU A 434 -5.49 12.89 -16.78
CA GLU A 434 -4.15 12.34 -16.58
C GLU A 434 -3.06 13.26 -17.15
N GLN A 435 -1.91 13.28 -16.47
CA GLN A 435 -0.73 14.09 -16.82
C GLN A 435 0.37 13.28 -17.49
N ALA A 436 0.36 11.96 -17.28
CA ALA A 436 1.26 11.02 -17.93
C ALA A 436 0.54 9.69 -18.17
N LEU A 437 0.97 8.97 -19.21
CA LEU A 437 0.71 7.56 -19.40
C LEU A 437 2.03 6.79 -19.32
N GLU A 438 1.99 5.53 -18.88
CA GLU A 438 3.13 4.66 -18.73
C GLU A 438 2.88 3.24 -19.24
N GLY A 439 3.97 2.52 -19.50
CA GLY A 439 3.91 1.11 -19.84
C GLY A 439 5.29 0.54 -20.09
N THR A 440 5.44 -0.74 -19.74
CA THR A 440 6.72 -1.44 -19.87
C THR A 440 6.56 -2.69 -20.72
N LEU A 441 7.38 -2.80 -21.76
CA LEU A 441 7.52 -4.03 -22.53
C LEU A 441 8.59 -4.92 -21.90
N LEU A 442 8.28 -6.20 -21.71
CA LEU A 442 9.24 -7.24 -21.39
C LEU A 442 9.68 -7.91 -22.69
N VAL A 443 10.99 -8.02 -22.91
CA VAL A 443 11.60 -8.74 -24.05
C VAL A 443 12.40 -9.91 -23.48
N LYS A 444 12.06 -11.15 -23.84
CA LYS A 444 12.58 -12.37 -23.21
C LYS A 444 13.05 -13.43 -24.22
N HIS A 445 14.26 -13.94 -24.05
CA HIS A 445 14.82 -15.06 -24.81
C HIS A 445 15.42 -16.09 -23.83
N GLY A 446 14.64 -17.12 -23.50
CA GLY A 446 14.97 -18.06 -22.43
C GLY A 446 15.18 -17.32 -21.11
N ARG A 447 16.35 -17.51 -20.48
CA ARG A 447 16.71 -16.85 -19.21
C ARG A 447 17.12 -15.39 -19.34
N LEU A 448 17.28 -14.88 -20.56
CA LEU A 448 17.64 -13.49 -20.81
C LEU A 448 16.36 -12.66 -20.92
N GLN A 449 16.22 -11.64 -20.08
CA GLN A 449 15.14 -10.67 -20.14
C GLN A 449 15.65 -9.22 -20.04
N ARG A 450 15.04 -8.29 -20.78
CA ARG A 450 15.24 -6.84 -20.66
C ARG A 450 13.89 -6.14 -20.68
N LYS A 451 13.77 -5.00 -19.99
CA LYS A 451 12.60 -4.13 -20.01
C LYS A 451 12.82 -2.97 -20.98
N ILE A 452 11.72 -2.44 -21.51
CA ILE A 452 11.66 -1.16 -22.23
C ILE A 452 10.51 -0.35 -21.63
N GLU A 453 10.87 0.62 -20.81
CA GLU A 453 9.95 1.55 -20.15
C GLU A 453 9.58 2.69 -21.10
N MET A 454 8.33 3.15 -21.02
CA MET A 454 7.83 4.26 -21.81
C MET A 454 6.95 5.14 -20.95
N HIS A 455 7.20 6.45 -21.01
CA HIS A 455 6.32 7.46 -20.44
C HIS A 455 5.88 8.41 -21.55
N MET A 456 4.60 8.79 -21.60
CA MET A 456 4.10 9.86 -22.46
C MET A 456 3.54 10.96 -21.57
N ILE A 457 4.07 12.18 -21.71
CA ILE A 457 3.80 13.29 -20.80
C ILE A 457 2.92 14.33 -21.50
N ARG A 458 1.86 14.77 -20.82
CA ARG A 458 1.07 15.95 -21.20
C ARG A 458 1.95 17.19 -21.13
N ASN A 459 1.84 18.10 -22.10
CA ASN A 459 2.66 19.31 -22.06
C ASN A 459 2.37 20.14 -20.80
N GLN A 460 3.42 20.40 -20.03
CA GLN A 460 3.37 21.13 -18.76
C GLN A 460 3.44 22.64 -19.02
N SER A 461 3.05 23.46 -18.04
CA SER A 461 3.10 24.92 -18.18
C SER A 461 3.74 25.60 -16.98
N PHE A 462 4.43 26.70 -17.24
CA PHE A 462 5.15 27.49 -16.25
C PHE A 462 4.21 28.38 -15.40
N VAL A 463 3.11 27.83 -14.88
CA VAL A 463 1.99 28.62 -14.31
C VAL A 463 1.82 28.43 -12.79
N PRO A 464 1.88 29.51 -11.98
CA PRO A 464 2.04 30.89 -12.40
C PRO A 464 3.50 31.27 -12.67
N SER A 465 3.65 32.27 -13.51
CA SER A 465 4.92 32.94 -13.78
C SER A 465 4.72 34.45 -13.85
N TRP A 466 5.77 35.20 -13.55
CA TRP A 466 5.77 36.65 -13.66
C TRP A 466 7.20 37.20 -13.67
N VAL A 467 7.33 38.41 -14.20
CA VAL A 467 8.53 39.22 -14.16
C VAL A 467 8.26 40.49 -13.34
N GLY A 468 9.30 41.04 -12.69
CA GLY A 468 9.20 42.35 -12.05
C GLY A 468 8.87 43.43 -13.08
N THR A 469 7.81 44.22 -12.83
CA THR A 469 7.38 45.30 -13.74
C THR A 469 7.61 46.68 -13.13
N GLN A 470 7.54 47.72 -13.96
CA GLN A 470 7.74 49.12 -13.57
C GLN A 470 9.18 49.33 -13.07
N ILE A 471 10.14 48.89 -13.89
CA ILE A 471 11.57 48.96 -13.63
C ILE A 471 12.04 50.39 -13.90
N TYR A 472 12.89 50.97 -13.05
CA TYR A 472 13.33 52.35 -13.26
C TYR A 472 14.34 52.42 -14.41
N GLY A 473 13.95 53.02 -15.54
CA GLY A 473 14.77 53.03 -16.78
C GLY A 473 15.94 54.03 -16.77
N GLY A 474 15.92 55.01 -15.86
CA GLY A 474 16.89 56.11 -15.81
C GLY A 474 18.29 55.77 -15.28
N THR A 475 18.62 54.49 -15.09
CA THR A 475 19.97 54.00 -14.74
C THR A 475 20.06 52.50 -15.04
N THR A 476 21.28 52.00 -15.26
CA THR A 476 21.60 50.56 -15.23
C THR A 476 21.69 50.03 -13.79
N GLY A 477 21.53 48.71 -13.61
CA GLY A 477 21.72 48.02 -12.33
C GLY A 477 20.47 47.89 -11.44
N GLU A 478 19.29 48.26 -11.93
CA GLU A 478 18.02 47.98 -11.26
C GLU A 478 17.69 46.48 -11.36
N PHE A 479 17.32 45.90 -10.21
CA PHE A 479 17.05 44.45 -10.11
C PHE A 479 15.75 44.03 -10.79
N VAL A 480 15.78 42.90 -11.48
CA VAL A 480 14.63 42.29 -12.13
C VAL A 480 14.60 40.81 -11.74
N THR A 481 13.48 40.36 -11.19
CA THR A 481 13.31 38.96 -10.80
C THR A 481 12.23 38.36 -11.69
N ILE A 482 12.54 37.22 -12.31
CA ILE A 482 11.52 36.34 -12.89
C ILE A 482 11.24 35.20 -11.91
N LYS A 483 9.96 34.92 -11.70
CA LYS A 483 9.47 33.68 -11.09
C LYS A 483 8.69 32.89 -12.13
N PHE A 484 8.79 31.57 -12.04
CA PHE A 484 7.90 30.63 -12.69
C PHE A 484 7.63 29.46 -11.74
N THR A 485 6.64 28.63 -12.06
CA THR A 485 6.26 27.49 -11.22
C THR A 485 6.24 26.24 -12.08
N ILE A 486 6.93 25.20 -11.60
CA ILE A 486 6.85 23.85 -12.13
C ILE A 486 5.69 23.17 -11.41
N PRO A 487 4.69 22.60 -12.12
CA PRO A 487 3.53 22.00 -11.47
C PRO A 487 3.93 20.89 -10.49
N GLU A 488 3.25 20.78 -9.34
CA GLU A 488 3.37 19.63 -8.43
C GLU A 488 2.94 18.31 -9.10
N THR A 489 2.22 18.40 -10.23
CA THR A 489 1.83 17.27 -11.07
C THR A 489 2.83 16.97 -12.19
N CYS A 490 3.97 17.66 -12.23
CA CYS A 490 5.05 17.40 -13.19
C CYS A 490 5.68 16.03 -12.85
N PRO A 491 5.70 15.05 -13.76
CA PRO A 491 6.15 13.70 -13.43
C PRO A 491 7.62 13.62 -13.03
N ASP A 492 7.91 12.88 -11.96
CA ASP A 492 9.25 12.76 -11.36
C ASP A 492 10.34 12.32 -12.36
N ILE A 493 9.95 11.50 -13.36
CA ILE A 493 10.83 11.01 -14.43
C ILE A 493 11.46 12.13 -15.29
N LEU A 494 10.92 13.34 -15.26
CA LEU A 494 11.49 14.49 -15.97
C LEU A 494 12.67 15.13 -15.23
N PHE A 495 12.84 14.91 -13.92
CA PHE A 495 13.86 15.61 -13.14
C PHE A 495 15.20 14.85 -13.11
N PRO A 496 16.34 15.56 -13.16
CA PRO A 496 16.48 17.00 -13.39
C PRO A 496 16.43 17.38 -14.88
N PHE A 497 15.87 18.55 -15.20
CA PHE A 497 15.83 19.07 -16.59
C PHE A 497 16.24 20.55 -16.70
N PRO A 498 16.83 20.96 -17.84
CA PRO A 498 17.19 22.35 -18.10
C PRO A 498 16.03 23.18 -18.68
N ILE A 499 15.93 24.43 -18.22
CA ILE A 499 15.09 25.49 -18.78
C ILE A 499 15.99 26.52 -19.44
N TYR A 500 15.63 26.94 -20.65
CA TYR A 500 16.38 27.88 -21.46
C TYR A 500 15.72 29.24 -21.40
N ILE A 501 16.46 30.24 -20.90
CA ILE A 501 15.97 31.60 -20.64
C ILE A 501 16.60 32.56 -21.63
N SER A 502 15.77 33.33 -22.33
CA SER A 502 16.18 34.32 -23.33
C SER A 502 15.73 35.73 -22.94
N VAL A 503 16.64 36.69 -22.91
CA VAL A 503 16.36 38.11 -22.67
C VAL A 503 17.53 38.97 -23.19
N ASN A 504 17.25 40.19 -23.67
CA ASN A 504 18.23 41.07 -24.31
C ASN A 504 18.76 42.18 -23.39
N SER A 505 17.88 42.85 -22.64
CA SER A 505 18.22 44.01 -21.80
C SER A 505 18.72 43.68 -20.39
N LEU A 506 18.82 42.39 -20.04
CA LEU A 506 19.09 41.90 -18.68
C LEU A 506 20.30 40.95 -18.62
N ASP A 507 21.04 41.00 -17.52
CA ASP A 507 22.18 40.10 -17.21
C ASP A 507 22.01 39.47 -15.81
N VAL A 508 22.56 38.26 -15.62
CA VAL A 508 22.37 37.41 -14.44
C VAL A 508 23.16 37.95 -13.25
N ARG A 509 22.54 37.98 -12.07
CA ARG A 509 23.18 38.45 -10.84
C ARG A 509 24.02 37.36 -10.17
N SER A 510 25.27 37.20 -10.60
CA SER A 510 26.26 36.35 -9.91
C SER A 510 26.42 36.70 -8.42
N ALA A 511 26.26 37.98 -8.05
CA ALA A 511 26.26 38.43 -6.65
C ALA A 511 25.10 37.89 -5.81
N ALA A 512 23.99 37.48 -6.42
CA ALA A 512 22.86 36.79 -5.77
C ALA A 512 23.08 35.28 -5.62
N GLY A 513 24.26 34.77 -5.96
CA GLY A 513 24.61 33.35 -5.88
C GLY A 513 24.19 32.52 -7.10
N GLN A 514 23.69 33.15 -8.18
CA GLN A 514 23.32 32.47 -9.42
C GLN A 514 24.36 32.72 -10.51
N ASP A 515 25.07 31.68 -10.93
CA ASP A 515 25.92 31.67 -12.12
C ASP A 515 25.29 30.68 -13.11
N LEU A 516 24.60 31.20 -14.13
CA LEU A 516 23.87 30.38 -15.09
C LEU A 516 24.72 30.13 -16.34
N PRO A 517 24.96 28.87 -16.75
CA PRO A 517 25.63 28.56 -18.00
C PRO A 517 24.94 29.25 -19.19
N ILE A 518 25.73 29.62 -20.19
CA ILE A 518 25.23 30.17 -21.45
C ILE A 518 25.43 29.11 -22.53
N VAL A 519 24.34 28.77 -23.22
CA VAL A 519 24.35 27.84 -24.36
C VAL A 519 24.26 28.66 -25.65
N ILE A 520 25.21 28.44 -26.56
CA ILE A 520 25.34 29.22 -27.80
C ILE A 520 24.65 28.48 -28.96
N LYS A 521 24.01 29.23 -29.85
CA LYS A 521 23.33 28.69 -31.02
C LYS A 521 24.29 27.87 -31.90
N GLY A 522 24.00 26.57 -32.02
CA GLY A 522 24.77 25.61 -32.82
C GLY A 522 25.71 24.72 -32.00
N GLU A 523 25.77 24.90 -30.67
CA GLU A 523 26.41 23.98 -29.74
C GLU A 523 25.42 22.89 -29.27
N GLU A 524 25.97 21.79 -28.77
CA GLU A 524 25.20 20.70 -28.16
C GLU A 524 24.52 21.21 -26.88
N GLY A 525 23.22 20.92 -26.73
CA GLY A 525 22.37 21.46 -25.65
C GLY A 525 21.51 22.67 -26.05
N TYR A 526 21.70 23.32 -27.20
CA TYR A 526 20.82 24.44 -27.59
C TYR A 526 19.39 23.95 -27.93
N TYR A 527 18.40 24.36 -27.13
CA TYR A 527 16.99 24.00 -27.27
C TYR A 527 16.08 25.22 -27.53
N GLY A 528 14.89 24.98 -28.10
CA GLY A 528 13.86 26.00 -28.35
C GLY A 528 14.12 26.88 -29.57
N ASP A 529 13.32 27.94 -29.72
CA ASP A 529 13.31 28.80 -30.90
C ASP A 529 14.59 29.65 -31.07
N ASP A 530 14.84 30.10 -32.29
CA ASP A 530 15.82 31.14 -32.59
C ASP A 530 15.23 32.53 -32.34
N ASN A 531 15.61 33.13 -31.22
CA ASN A 531 15.20 34.47 -30.78
C ASN A 531 16.01 35.61 -31.44
N GLY A 532 17.05 35.29 -32.23
CA GLY A 532 17.96 36.27 -32.84
C GLY A 532 19.08 36.82 -31.93
N LEU A 533 19.09 36.48 -30.64
CA LEU A 533 20.15 36.84 -29.68
C LEU A 533 21.40 35.96 -29.85
N GLY A 534 21.21 34.71 -30.28
CA GLY A 534 22.29 33.74 -30.54
C GLY A 534 22.79 32.99 -29.28
N TYR A 535 22.25 33.28 -28.11
CA TYR A 535 22.55 32.61 -26.84
C TYR A 535 21.28 32.47 -25.97
N LYS A 536 21.32 31.58 -24.98
CA LYS A 536 20.32 31.43 -23.91
C LYS A 536 21.03 31.10 -22.60
N TYR A 537 20.47 31.51 -21.46
CA TYR A 537 20.90 31.03 -20.14
C TYR A 537 20.24 29.69 -19.83
N GLU A 538 20.96 28.79 -19.17
CA GLU A 538 20.46 27.47 -18.74
C GLU A 538 20.19 27.49 -17.23
N PHE A 539 18.98 27.08 -16.84
CA PHE A 539 18.56 26.92 -15.44
C PHE A 539 18.07 25.50 -15.21
N VAL A 540 18.82 24.71 -14.44
CA VAL A 540 18.46 23.30 -14.15
C VAL A 540 17.48 23.23 -12.99
N VAL A 541 16.36 22.54 -13.21
CA VAL A 541 15.35 22.25 -12.19
C VAL A 541 15.54 20.81 -11.68
N THR A 542 15.52 20.63 -10.37
CA THR A 542 15.63 19.33 -9.69
C THR A 542 14.36 18.86 -9.00
N GLU A 543 13.38 19.75 -8.79
CA GLU A 543 12.14 19.44 -8.08
C GLU A 543 10.96 20.34 -8.56
N PRO A 544 9.70 19.90 -8.38
CA PRO A 544 8.52 20.73 -8.59
C PRO A 544 8.49 22.01 -7.73
N GLY A 545 7.54 22.90 -8.03
CA GLY A 545 7.30 24.10 -7.24
C GLY A 545 7.93 25.36 -7.82
N VAL A 546 8.28 26.30 -6.94
CA VAL A 546 8.53 27.69 -7.34
C VAL A 546 10.01 27.95 -7.61
N GLN A 547 10.29 28.42 -8.82
CA GLN A 547 11.64 28.71 -9.30
C GLN A 547 11.83 30.22 -9.52
N ARG A 548 13.08 30.69 -9.38
CA ARG A 548 13.44 32.12 -9.52
C ARG A 548 14.77 32.32 -10.23
N VAL A 549 14.85 33.36 -11.05
CA VAL A 549 16.13 33.86 -11.58
C VAL A 549 16.24 35.37 -11.36
N TYR A 550 17.40 35.78 -10.84
CA TYR A 550 17.71 37.16 -10.48
C TYR A 550 18.58 37.81 -11.56
N PHE A 551 18.05 38.88 -12.14
CA PHE A 551 18.68 39.69 -13.18
C PHE A 551 18.88 41.14 -12.71
N HIS A 552 19.67 41.91 -13.45
CA HIS A 552 19.62 43.37 -13.44
C HIS A 552 19.59 43.92 -14.86
N ASN A 553 19.06 45.13 -15.07
CA ASN A 553 19.18 45.78 -16.38
C ASN A 553 20.63 46.19 -16.66
N ILE A 554 21.05 46.01 -17.91
CA ILE A 554 22.36 46.43 -18.44
C ILE A 554 22.28 47.65 -19.36
N LEU A 555 21.07 48.11 -19.67
CA LEU A 555 20.78 49.28 -20.51
C LEU A 555 19.91 50.30 -19.76
N GLU A 556 20.16 51.59 -19.99
CA GLU A 556 19.19 52.65 -19.71
C GLU A 556 18.07 52.59 -20.75
N ALA A 557 16.84 52.94 -20.35
CA ALA A 557 15.63 52.80 -21.17
C ALA A 557 14.70 54.02 -21.01
N GLU A 558 13.93 54.33 -22.05
CA GLU A 558 12.94 55.41 -22.02
C GLU A 558 11.65 55.01 -21.29
N ASP A 559 10.85 56.01 -20.92
CA ASP A 559 9.58 55.81 -20.20
C ASP A 559 8.55 55.12 -21.11
N GLY A 560 8.09 53.93 -20.72
CA GLY A 560 7.20 53.09 -21.52
C GLY A 560 7.89 52.16 -22.53
N GLU A 561 9.23 52.07 -22.53
CA GLU A 561 9.95 51.06 -23.31
C GLU A 561 9.73 49.65 -22.72
N THR A 562 9.57 48.63 -23.57
CA THR A 562 9.33 47.24 -23.16
C THR A 562 10.35 46.26 -23.77
N ASP A 563 10.62 45.16 -23.05
CA ASP A 563 11.40 44.01 -23.52
C ASP A 563 10.76 42.71 -23.02
N ASN A 564 11.14 41.58 -23.62
CA ASN A 564 10.54 40.27 -23.34
C ASN A 564 11.56 39.28 -22.78
N ILE A 565 11.14 38.52 -21.77
CA ILE A 565 11.84 37.33 -21.28
C ILE A 565 11.07 36.07 -21.70
N THR A 566 11.77 35.11 -22.30
CA THR A 566 11.21 33.86 -22.85
C THR A 566 11.79 32.64 -22.14
N LEU A 567 10.94 31.69 -21.76
CA LEU A 567 11.28 30.42 -21.11
C LEU A 567 10.83 29.23 -21.97
N GLU A 568 11.73 28.28 -22.18
CA GLU A 568 11.52 27.08 -23.01
C GLU A 568 12.14 25.85 -22.33
N ALA A 569 11.47 24.70 -22.35
CA ALA A 569 12.02 23.41 -21.93
C ALA A 569 11.34 22.25 -22.69
N PRO A 570 11.96 21.06 -22.77
CA PRO A 570 11.29 19.84 -23.27
C PRO A 570 10.03 19.53 -22.46
N TYR A 571 8.93 19.16 -23.13
CA TYR A 571 7.63 18.85 -22.52
C TYR A 571 6.95 20.02 -21.77
N PHE A 572 7.37 21.26 -22.03
CA PHE A 572 6.74 22.48 -21.50
C PHE A 572 6.30 23.42 -22.62
N GLU A 573 5.13 24.04 -22.41
CA GLU A 573 4.68 25.18 -23.22
C GLU A 573 5.64 26.36 -23.10
N LYS A 574 6.01 26.94 -24.24
CA LYS A 574 6.84 28.15 -24.30
C LYS A 574 6.14 29.32 -23.61
N LEU A 575 6.82 29.91 -22.63
CA LEU A 575 6.35 31.10 -21.93
C LEU A 575 7.07 32.35 -22.44
N VAL A 576 6.31 33.43 -22.66
CA VAL A 576 6.85 34.79 -22.89
C VAL A 576 6.23 35.74 -21.87
N LYS A 577 7.04 36.60 -21.26
CA LYS A 577 6.58 37.69 -20.37
C LYS A 577 7.20 39.00 -20.79
N GLU A 578 6.37 40.03 -20.96
CA GLU A 578 6.81 41.40 -21.19
C GLU A 578 7.09 42.11 -19.85
N PHE A 579 8.10 42.97 -19.82
CA PHE A 579 8.32 43.96 -18.76
C PHE A 579 8.54 45.35 -19.34
N ALA A 580 8.19 46.36 -18.55
CA ALA A 580 8.24 47.77 -18.96
C ALA A 580 9.11 48.63 -18.03
N TYR A 581 9.76 49.63 -18.62
CA TYR A 581 10.56 50.65 -17.94
C TYR A 581 9.77 51.93 -17.68
N VAL A 582 10.07 52.61 -16.58
CA VAL A 582 9.45 53.88 -16.16
C VAL A 582 10.44 54.90 -15.61
N ASN A 583 10.08 56.18 -15.72
CA ASN A 583 10.83 57.30 -15.15
C ASN A 583 10.52 57.59 -13.68
N HIS A 584 9.45 57.01 -13.12
CA HIS A 584 9.00 57.28 -11.75
C HIS A 584 9.55 56.28 -10.73
N GLN A 585 9.63 56.72 -9.47
CA GLN A 585 10.27 55.98 -8.39
C GLN A 585 9.31 55.55 -7.27
N ASN A 586 8.03 55.35 -7.57
CA ASN A 586 7.05 54.82 -6.61
C ASN A 586 7.23 53.30 -6.47
N ILE A 587 7.21 52.78 -5.25
CA ILE A 587 7.43 51.36 -4.94
C ILE A 587 6.46 50.85 -3.85
N ILE A 588 6.23 49.53 -3.85
CA ILE A 588 5.56 48.81 -2.76
C ILE A 588 6.66 48.18 -1.89
N GLY A 589 6.62 48.40 -0.57
CA GLY A 589 7.46 47.73 0.41
C GLY A 589 6.63 46.99 1.48
N MET A 590 7.26 46.08 2.23
CA MET A 590 6.59 45.35 3.32
C MET A 590 6.96 45.89 4.69
N ARG A 591 6.12 45.58 5.68
CA ARG A 591 6.37 45.80 7.09
C ARG A 591 6.05 44.54 7.89
N GLY A 592 6.73 44.36 9.01
CA GLY A 592 6.45 43.25 9.94
C GLY A 592 6.74 41.85 9.38
N MET A 593 7.37 41.74 8.21
CA MET A 593 7.81 40.47 7.62
C MET A 593 9.24 40.15 8.05
N HIS A 594 9.55 38.86 8.07
CA HIS A 594 10.92 38.38 8.17
C HIS A 594 11.65 38.62 6.85
N THR A 595 12.98 38.66 6.90
CA THR A 595 13.81 38.79 5.71
C THR A 595 14.95 37.79 5.73
N TYR A 596 15.32 37.33 4.53
CA TYR A 596 16.45 36.44 4.32
C TYR A 596 17.23 36.84 3.06
N ASN A 597 18.56 36.76 3.15
CA ASN A 597 19.48 36.99 2.04
C ASN A 597 20.33 35.72 1.84
N ALA A 598 20.27 35.11 0.65
CA ALA A 598 21.10 33.94 0.32
C ALA A 598 22.60 34.27 0.25
N THR A 599 22.94 35.52 -0.08
CA THR A 599 24.32 36.03 -0.11
C THR A 599 24.39 37.43 0.51
N ALA A 600 25.60 37.88 0.89
CA ALA A 600 25.80 39.20 1.50
C ALA A 600 25.39 40.38 0.58
N ASP A 601 25.41 40.18 -0.74
CA ASP A 601 25.05 41.15 -1.78
C ASP A 601 23.72 40.80 -2.50
N GLY A 602 22.93 39.89 -1.92
CA GLY A 602 21.66 39.39 -2.47
C GLY A 602 20.50 40.39 -2.38
N GLU A 603 19.40 40.08 -3.07
CA GLU A 603 18.13 40.78 -2.86
C GLU A 603 17.44 40.29 -1.59
N GLU A 604 16.85 41.21 -0.83
CA GLU A 604 16.18 40.89 0.43
C GLU A 604 14.83 40.23 0.15
N ILE A 605 14.74 38.91 0.45
CA ILE A 605 13.50 38.15 0.28
C ILE A 605 12.66 38.32 1.54
N TYR A 606 11.54 39.03 1.42
CA TYR A 606 10.53 39.11 2.47
C TYR A 606 9.76 37.80 2.58
N TYR A 607 9.49 37.32 3.80
CA TYR A 607 8.61 36.19 4.03
C TYR A 607 7.77 36.33 5.32
N THR A 608 6.68 35.58 5.37
CA THR A 608 5.87 35.40 6.58
C THR A 608 5.51 33.93 6.75
N LEU A 609 5.46 33.47 8.01
CA LEU A 609 5.15 32.08 8.34
C LEU A 609 3.64 31.89 8.54
N VAL A 610 3.09 30.82 7.96
CA VAL A 610 1.67 30.44 8.08
C VAL A 610 1.51 28.99 8.56
N PRO A 611 0.49 28.68 9.41
CA PRO A 611 0.24 27.31 9.83
C PRO A 611 -0.19 26.42 8.66
N ARG A 612 0.13 25.13 8.76
CA ARG A 612 -0.31 24.12 7.80
C ARG A 612 -1.78 23.73 8.01
N LYS A 613 -2.69 24.69 7.89
CA LYS A 613 -4.15 24.50 7.99
C LYS A 613 -4.90 25.40 7.00
N ILE A 614 -6.05 24.94 6.52
CA ILE A 614 -7.01 25.76 5.79
C ILE A 614 -7.63 26.81 6.73
N ASN A 615 -8.07 27.95 6.17
CA ASN A 615 -8.73 29.04 6.87
C ASN A 615 -7.90 29.75 7.96
N ALA A 616 -6.59 29.59 7.94
CA ALA A 616 -5.67 30.35 8.78
C ALA A 616 -5.68 31.85 8.39
N PRO A 617 -5.87 32.78 9.34
CA PRO A 617 -5.82 34.21 9.04
C PRO A 617 -4.42 34.67 8.61
N VAL A 618 -4.35 35.50 7.56
CA VAL A 618 -3.12 36.10 7.05
C VAL A 618 -3.31 37.62 6.96
N ALA A 619 -2.36 38.38 7.52
CA ALA A 619 -2.36 39.84 7.51
C ALA A 619 -1.09 40.35 6.81
N ILE A 620 -1.25 41.00 5.67
CA ILE A 620 -0.14 41.53 4.86
C ILE A 620 -0.03 43.03 5.12
N GLN A 621 1.04 43.45 5.80
CA GLN A 621 1.31 44.87 6.06
C GLN A 621 2.20 45.43 4.95
N MET A 622 1.65 46.31 4.12
CA MET A 622 2.36 46.99 3.04
C MET A 622 2.59 48.48 3.37
N GLN A 623 3.69 49.03 2.89
CA GLN A 623 3.97 50.46 2.90
C GLN A 623 4.27 50.97 1.49
N LEU A 624 3.48 51.93 1.01
CA LEU A 624 3.73 52.63 -0.24
C LEU A 624 4.80 53.72 -0.01
N GLN A 625 5.80 53.75 -0.89
CA GLN A 625 6.95 54.64 -0.75
C GLN A 625 7.35 55.25 -2.10
N ARG A 626 8.03 56.40 -2.04
CA ARG A 626 8.90 56.88 -3.12
C ARG A 626 10.34 56.50 -2.80
N LYS A 627 10.98 55.74 -3.70
CA LYS A 627 12.41 55.39 -3.66
C LYS A 627 13.22 56.68 -3.60
N GLY A 628 14.27 56.68 -2.79
CA GLY A 628 15.12 57.85 -2.57
C GLY A 628 16.49 57.46 -2.04
N THR A 629 17.47 58.33 -2.21
CA THR A 629 18.85 58.08 -1.78
C THR A 629 19.21 59.08 -0.67
N PRO A 630 19.56 58.64 0.56
CA PRO A 630 19.82 57.26 0.98
C PRO A 630 18.57 56.46 1.37
N ASN A 631 17.43 57.11 1.62
CA ASN A 631 16.24 56.48 2.20
C ASN A 631 14.97 56.74 1.36
N ASN A 632 14.07 55.75 1.36
CA ASN A 632 12.73 55.88 0.79
C ASN A 632 11.83 56.74 1.69
N THR A 633 10.83 57.40 1.09
CA THR A 633 9.86 58.26 1.80
C THR A 633 8.45 57.69 1.67
N PRO A 634 7.70 57.43 2.77
CA PRO A 634 6.32 56.94 2.69
C PRO A 634 5.39 57.93 1.99
N ILE A 635 4.48 57.41 1.16
CA ILE A 635 3.47 58.18 0.41
C ILE A 635 2.10 57.52 0.53
N ASN A 636 1.02 58.29 0.56
CA ASN A 636 -0.34 57.74 0.54
C ASN A 636 -0.76 57.41 -0.90
N ALA A 637 -1.53 56.33 -1.07
CA ALA A 637 -2.27 56.05 -2.29
C ALA A 637 -3.22 57.21 -2.65
N ALA A 638 -3.37 57.48 -3.95
CA ALA A 638 -4.45 58.32 -4.44
C ALA A 638 -5.78 57.55 -4.46
N ALA A 639 -6.89 58.28 -4.50
CA ALA A 639 -8.24 57.69 -4.44
C ALA A 639 -8.58 56.77 -5.64
N ALA A 640 -7.84 56.87 -6.74
CA ALA A 640 -8.00 56.02 -7.91
C ALA A 640 -6.91 54.95 -8.03
N ASP A 641 -5.93 54.86 -7.11
CA ASP A 641 -4.89 53.83 -7.17
C ASP A 641 -5.50 52.42 -7.02
N GLU A 642 -4.96 51.46 -7.77
CA GLU A 642 -5.53 50.11 -7.95
C GLU A 642 -4.44 49.06 -7.78
N PHE A 643 -4.72 47.98 -7.04
CA PHE A 643 -3.74 46.94 -6.74
C PHE A 643 -4.26 45.53 -7.07
N ILE A 644 -3.36 44.65 -7.51
CA ILE A 644 -3.61 43.21 -7.68
C ILE A 644 -2.67 42.46 -6.73
N LEU A 645 -3.24 41.51 -5.98
CA LEU A 645 -2.48 40.46 -5.32
C LEU A 645 -2.59 39.17 -6.12
N TYR A 646 -1.46 38.48 -6.34
CA TYR A 646 -1.40 37.20 -7.05
C TYR A 646 -1.05 36.10 -6.04
N SER A 647 -1.94 35.12 -5.86
CA SER A 647 -1.69 33.96 -4.98
C SER A 647 -2.58 32.77 -5.31
N LYS A 648 -1.97 31.57 -5.31
CA LYS A 648 -2.67 30.28 -5.40
C LYS A 648 -3.27 29.84 -4.05
N THR A 649 -2.71 30.31 -2.93
CA THR A 649 -3.00 29.78 -1.58
C THR A 649 -3.84 30.71 -0.69
N LEU A 650 -4.06 31.98 -1.06
CA LEU A 650 -4.85 32.92 -0.28
C LEU A 650 -6.27 33.18 -0.82
N ASN A 651 -7.23 33.42 0.08
CA ASN A 651 -8.59 33.88 -0.20
C ASN A 651 -8.89 35.19 0.53
N ALA A 652 -9.74 36.01 -0.07
CA ALA A 652 -10.37 37.15 0.59
C ALA A 652 -11.60 36.72 1.40
N TYR A 653 -11.77 37.31 2.60
CA TYR A 653 -12.95 37.09 3.44
C TYR A 653 -14.24 37.55 2.76
N LYS A 654 -15.35 36.89 3.08
CA LYS A 654 -16.68 37.22 2.57
C LYS A 654 -17.07 38.69 2.76
N GLU A 655 -16.79 39.26 3.94
CA GLU A 655 -17.07 40.67 4.25
C GLU A 655 -16.10 41.65 3.58
N GLY A 656 -15.04 41.15 2.94
CA GLY A 656 -14.05 41.95 2.23
C GLY A 656 -14.32 42.12 0.74
N TYR A 657 -15.37 41.51 0.18
CA TYR A 657 -15.76 41.75 -1.20
C TYR A 657 -16.75 42.91 -1.30
N GLU A 658 -16.49 43.87 -2.19
CA GLU A 658 -17.46 44.93 -2.49
C GLU A 658 -18.64 44.32 -3.28
N TYR A 659 -19.84 44.34 -2.67
CA TYR A 659 -21.07 43.86 -3.31
C TYR A 659 -21.47 44.80 -4.46
N TYR A 660 -20.95 44.53 -5.66
CA TYR A 660 -21.22 45.35 -6.83
C TYR A 660 -22.71 45.31 -7.23
N ASN A 661 -23.18 46.47 -7.67
CA ASN A 661 -24.57 46.84 -8.01
C ASN A 661 -25.46 45.71 -8.57
N ALA A 662 -26.71 45.63 -8.11
CA ALA A 662 -27.72 44.58 -8.35
C ALA A 662 -28.13 44.28 -9.83
N ASN A 663 -27.42 44.85 -10.80
CA ASN A 663 -27.56 44.59 -12.23
C ASN A 663 -26.42 43.71 -12.80
N TYR A 664 -25.43 43.31 -12.00
CA TYR A 664 -24.40 42.35 -12.38
C TYR A 664 -24.43 41.15 -11.44
N SER A 665 -24.49 39.95 -12.01
CA SER A 665 -24.43 38.70 -11.23
C SER A 665 -23.01 38.53 -10.69
N PRO A 666 -22.81 38.13 -9.42
CA PRO A 666 -21.47 37.95 -8.88
C PRO A 666 -20.78 36.78 -9.57
N ALA A 667 -19.68 37.06 -10.27
CA ALA A 667 -18.82 36.03 -10.86
C ALA A 667 -18.05 35.21 -9.80
N VAL A 668 -18.07 35.65 -8.54
CA VAL A 668 -17.50 34.96 -7.38
C VAL A 668 -18.63 34.46 -6.49
N ASP A 669 -18.71 33.15 -6.30
CA ASP A 669 -19.66 32.55 -5.35
C ASP A 669 -19.21 32.79 -3.89
N VAL A 670 -19.70 33.89 -3.32
CA VAL A 670 -19.45 34.28 -1.93
C VAL A 670 -20.18 33.41 -0.89
N THR A 671 -20.93 32.37 -1.29
CA THR A 671 -21.57 31.46 -0.33
C THR A 671 -20.59 30.46 0.28
N ASN A 672 -19.53 30.10 -0.46
CA ASN A 672 -18.47 29.18 -0.03
C ASN A 672 -17.25 29.88 0.60
N LEU A 673 -17.30 31.20 0.80
CA LEU A 673 -16.24 31.98 1.43
C LEU A 673 -16.41 32.06 2.95
N VAL A 674 -15.26 32.08 3.65
CA VAL A 674 -15.21 32.18 5.11
C VAL A 674 -15.42 33.63 5.56
N SER A 675 -16.17 33.79 6.65
CA SER A 675 -16.35 35.06 7.35
C SER A 675 -15.10 35.42 8.15
N LYS A 676 -14.75 36.71 8.18
CA LYS A 676 -13.59 37.18 8.94
C LYS A 676 -13.69 36.84 10.44
N PRO A 677 -12.57 36.50 11.11
CA PRO A 677 -12.52 36.35 12.57
C PRO A 677 -13.04 37.56 13.35
N ALA A 678 -13.49 37.30 14.59
CA ALA A 678 -13.81 38.34 15.55
C ALA A 678 -12.56 39.20 15.87
N GLY A 679 -12.77 40.50 16.07
CA GLY A 679 -11.68 41.45 16.36
C GLY A 679 -10.95 42.01 15.12
N ILE A 680 -11.03 41.36 13.96
CA ILE A 680 -10.44 41.91 12.71
C ILE A 680 -11.35 42.99 12.12
N THR A 681 -10.77 44.15 11.78
CA THR A 681 -11.40 45.20 10.96
C THR A 681 -10.67 45.26 9.62
N LEU A 682 -11.38 44.97 8.54
CA LEU A 682 -10.85 45.06 7.18
C LEU A 682 -10.57 46.54 6.84
N GLN A 683 -9.51 46.79 6.06
CA GLN A 683 -9.09 48.13 5.64
C GLN A 683 -9.11 48.28 4.11
N GLN A 684 -9.68 47.29 3.42
CA GLN A 684 -9.62 47.13 1.98
C GLN A 684 -10.89 46.41 1.47
N ASP A 685 -11.26 46.73 0.24
CA ASP A 685 -12.29 46.03 -0.53
C ASP A 685 -11.64 45.25 -1.68
N PHE A 686 -12.07 44.01 -1.87
CA PHE A 686 -11.71 43.11 -2.97
C PHE A 686 -12.81 43.09 -4.05
N TYR A 687 -12.39 42.83 -5.27
CA TYR A 687 -13.24 42.76 -6.46
C TYR A 687 -13.19 41.37 -7.10
N PRO A 688 -14.13 41.03 -8.00
CA PRO A 688 -14.08 39.76 -8.71
C PRO A 688 -12.74 39.54 -9.43
N GLN A 689 -12.32 38.27 -9.54
CA GLN A 689 -11.06 37.91 -10.20
C GLN A 689 -11.09 38.33 -11.67
N LEU A 690 -9.93 38.75 -12.19
CA LEU A 690 -9.77 39.03 -13.61
C LEU A 690 -9.63 37.70 -14.35
N THR A 691 -10.41 37.53 -15.42
CA THR A 691 -10.39 36.32 -16.27
C THR A 691 -9.75 36.55 -17.64
N ASP A 692 -9.19 37.74 -17.87
CA ASP A 692 -8.63 38.14 -19.16
C ASP A 692 -7.28 37.44 -19.39
N ASP A 693 -6.97 37.12 -20.65
CA ASP A 693 -5.83 36.29 -21.06
C ASP A 693 -4.49 36.80 -20.48
N ASP A 694 -4.31 38.13 -20.42
CA ASP A 694 -3.12 38.82 -19.91
C ASP A 694 -2.74 38.41 -18.46
N HIS A 695 -3.72 38.04 -17.64
CA HIS A 695 -3.51 37.65 -16.24
C HIS A 695 -3.56 36.14 -16.00
N SER A 696 -4.04 35.35 -16.97
CA SER A 696 -4.20 33.89 -16.84
C SER A 696 -2.89 33.17 -16.44
N SER A 697 -1.76 33.59 -17.03
CA SER A 697 -0.42 33.04 -16.80
C SER A 697 0.27 33.58 -15.53
N ASP A 698 -0.17 34.73 -15.01
CA ASP A 698 0.24 35.24 -13.69
C ASP A 698 -0.42 34.44 -12.54
N GLY A 699 -1.41 33.61 -12.87
CA GLY A 699 -2.18 32.80 -11.92
C GLY A 699 -3.36 33.55 -11.32
N ARG A 700 -3.79 33.10 -10.14
CA ARG A 700 -5.01 33.61 -9.52
C ARG A 700 -4.83 35.03 -8.96
N THR A 701 -5.67 35.94 -9.46
CA THR A 701 -5.68 37.36 -9.10
C THR A 701 -6.71 37.68 -8.02
N LEU A 702 -6.39 38.65 -7.16
CA LEU A 702 -7.27 39.26 -6.17
C LEU A 702 -7.11 40.79 -6.26
N PRO A 703 -7.88 41.47 -7.14
CA PRO A 703 -7.85 42.94 -7.24
C PRO A 703 -8.45 43.59 -5.98
N PHE A 704 -7.85 44.68 -5.50
CA PHE A 704 -8.30 45.37 -4.29
C PHE A 704 -8.03 46.89 -4.28
N LYS A 705 -8.79 47.61 -3.44
CA LYS A 705 -8.57 49.01 -3.07
C LYS A 705 -8.58 49.19 -1.55
N PRO A 706 -7.68 50.01 -0.96
CA PRO A 706 -7.79 50.43 0.43
C PRO A 706 -9.03 51.30 0.67
N HIS A 707 -9.68 51.18 1.83
CA HIS A 707 -10.87 51.98 2.20
C HIS A 707 -10.59 53.48 2.34
N ASN A 708 -9.40 53.83 2.86
CA ASN A 708 -8.99 55.20 3.13
C ASN A 708 -7.63 55.50 2.47
N PRO A 709 -7.52 55.47 1.13
CA PRO A 709 -6.24 55.49 0.42
C PRO A 709 -5.44 56.76 0.78
N SER A 710 -6.08 57.92 0.74
CA SER A 710 -5.44 59.21 1.06
C SER A 710 -5.19 59.47 2.55
N ASN A 711 -5.71 58.65 3.47
CA ASN A 711 -5.59 58.82 4.93
C ASN A 711 -5.71 57.48 5.69
N PRO A 712 -4.71 56.57 5.55
CA PRO A 712 -4.71 55.28 6.24
C PRO A 712 -4.71 55.39 7.77
N SER A 713 -5.41 54.46 8.43
CA SER A 713 -5.49 54.36 9.89
C SER A 713 -4.16 54.04 10.58
N GLU A 714 -3.22 53.41 9.87
CA GLU A 714 -1.92 53.00 10.40
C GLU A 714 -0.81 54.05 10.16
N GLY A 715 -1.17 55.25 9.68
CA GLY A 715 -0.23 56.32 9.36
C GLY A 715 0.26 56.28 7.91
N THR A 716 0.96 57.35 7.49
CA THR A 716 1.27 57.63 6.08
C THR A 716 1.86 56.44 5.32
N GLY A 717 1.19 56.07 4.22
CA GLY A 717 1.53 54.99 3.32
C GLY A 717 1.31 53.57 3.83
N ASN A 718 0.85 53.36 5.06
CA ASN A 718 0.69 52.04 5.67
C ASN A 718 -0.71 51.46 5.42
N TYR A 719 -0.79 50.22 4.94
CA TYR A 719 -2.07 49.51 4.73
C TYR A 719 -1.92 48.05 5.14
N THR A 720 -2.96 47.48 5.77
CA THR A 720 -3.00 46.04 6.05
C THR A 720 -4.09 45.35 5.23
N VAL A 721 -3.70 44.34 4.46
CA VAL A 721 -4.60 43.49 3.66
C VAL A 721 -4.84 42.18 4.41
N TYR A 722 -6.10 41.90 4.73
CA TYR A 722 -6.51 40.70 5.47
C TYR A 722 -7.09 39.63 4.55
N LEU A 723 -6.49 38.42 4.61
CA LEU A 723 -6.80 37.24 3.79
C LEU A 723 -6.84 35.99 4.70
N TYR A 724 -7.08 34.82 4.12
CA TYR A 724 -6.94 33.51 4.78
C TYR A 724 -6.41 32.43 3.83
N THR A 725 -5.81 31.37 4.38
CA THR A 725 -5.32 30.22 3.60
C THR A 725 -6.45 29.37 3.00
N ASN A 726 -6.33 28.93 1.75
CA ASN A 726 -7.35 28.13 1.05
C ASN A 726 -7.06 26.62 1.01
N ARG A 727 -5.92 26.20 1.60
CA ARG A 727 -5.43 24.82 1.68
C ARG A 727 -4.48 24.70 2.87
N ALA A 728 -4.20 23.48 3.35
CA ALA A 728 -3.27 23.30 4.46
C ALA A 728 -1.81 23.64 4.07
N ASN A 729 -1.26 23.05 3.01
CA ASN A 729 0.05 23.43 2.49
C ASN A 729 -0.05 24.78 1.73
N SER A 730 0.17 25.89 2.42
CA SER A 730 -0.04 27.25 1.88
C SER A 730 1.22 27.98 1.42
N ALA A 731 2.32 27.25 1.27
CA ALA A 731 3.57 27.80 0.74
C ALA A 731 3.34 28.35 -0.68
N ASP A 732 3.69 29.61 -0.90
CA ASP A 732 3.49 30.34 -2.14
C ASP A 732 4.47 31.52 -2.18
N VAL A 733 4.68 32.10 -3.35
CA VAL A 733 5.33 33.41 -3.44
C VAL A 733 4.27 34.35 -3.95
N VAL A 734 3.87 35.30 -3.12
CA VAL A 734 2.80 36.24 -3.41
C VAL A 734 3.41 37.46 -4.10
N ARG A 735 2.81 37.90 -5.21
CA ARG A 735 3.15 39.18 -5.86
C ARG A 735 2.09 40.20 -5.54
N ILE A 736 2.50 41.44 -5.27
CA ILE A 736 1.61 42.60 -5.25
C ILE A 736 2.10 43.59 -6.32
N ALA A 737 1.19 44.01 -7.19
CA ALA A 737 1.44 45.03 -8.20
C ALA A 737 0.34 46.11 -8.13
N SER A 738 0.63 47.30 -8.66
CA SER A 738 -0.42 48.25 -9.01
C SER A 738 -0.88 48.03 -10.46
N ASN A 739 -2.03 48.60 -10.81
CA ASN A 739 -2.37 48.82 -12.21
C ASN A 739 -1.37 49.79 -12.87
N SER A 740 -1.31 49.81 -14.21
CA SER A 740 -0.36 50.61 -15.00
C SER A 740 -1.09 51.72 -15.76
N GLU A 741 -0.54 52.94 -15.77
CA GLU A 741 -1.16 54.09 -16.45
C GLU A 741 -1.44 53.79 -17.93
N GLY A 742 -2.67 54.07 -18.39
CA GLY A 742 -3.12 53.79 -19.75
C GLY A 742 -3.80 52.42 -19.95
N MET A 743 -3.65 51.47 -19.02
CA MET A 743 -4.33 50.17 -19.08
C MET A 743 -5.82 50.25 -18.70
N SER A 744 -6.56 49.17 -18.94
CA SER A 744 -7.91 48.98 -18.40
C SER A 744 -7.89 48.99 -16.87
N SER A 745 -8.91 49.57 -16.25
CA SER A 745 -9.12 49.50 -14.79
C SER A 745 -9.34 48.05 -14.39
N ILE A 746 -8.68 47.63 -13.31
CA ILE A 746 -8.77 46.26 -12.78
C ILE A 746 -9.96 46.08 -11.82
N ILE A 747 -10.89 47.05 -11.83
CA ILE A 747 -12.07 47.14 -10.98
C ILE A 747 -13.29 47.40 -11.89
N PRO A 748 -14.47 46.84 -11.59
CA PRO A 748 -15.67 47.07 -12.38
C PRO A 748 -15.94 48.58 -12.62
N PRO A 749 -16.30 49.01 -13.84
CA PRO A 749 -16.77 48.20 -14.97
C PRO A 749 -15.67 47.71 -15.93
N TYR A 750 -14.39 47.63 -15.50
CA TYR A 750 -13.22 47.14 -16.25
C TYR A 750 -12.87 47.85 -17.58
N THR A 751 -13.73 48.75 -18.03
CA THR A 751 -13.68 49.42 -19.34
C THR A 751 -13.23 50.89 -19.26
N ALA A 752 -12.96 51.38 -18.04
CA ALA A 752 -12.37 52.68 -17.81
C ALA A 752 -10.85 52.60 -17.94
N THR A 753 -10.21 53.60 -18.53
CA THR A 753 -8.73 53.70 -18.55
C THR A 753 -8.22 54.12 -17.18
N TYR A 754 -7.23 53.40 -16.66
CA TYR A 754 -6.51 53.73 -15.43
C TYR A 754 -5.55 54.90 -15.64
N ASN A 755 -5.62 55.90 -14.76
CA ASN A 755 -4.87 57.16 -14.86
C ASN A 755 -4.41 57.68 -13.48
N SER A 756 -3.93 56.76 -12.63
CA SER A 756 -3.44 57.04 -11.27
C SER A 756 -2.01 56.54 -11.07
N ASN A 757 -1.49 56.61 -9.84
CA ASN A 757 -0.08 56.31 -9.59
C ASN A 757 0.21 54.83 -9.84
N THR A 758 1.22 54.57 -10.66
CA THR A 758 1.79 53.24 -10.81
C THR A 758 2.95 53.06 -9.82
N TYR A 759 3.18 51.83 -9.34
CA TYR A 759 4.17 51.45 -8.33
C TYR A 759 4.91 50.18 -8.77
N ARG A 760 6.22 50.10 -8.48
CA ARG A 760 7.00 48.88 -8.70
C ARG A 760 6.43 47.70 -7.93
N SER A 761 6.17 46.61 -8.66
CA SER A 761 5.64 45.37 -8.08
C SER A 761 6.66 44.74 -7.13
N LEU A 762 6.18 44.12 -6.06
CA LEU A 762 6.97 43.41 -5.07
C LEU A 762 6.54 41.94 -4.98
N MET A 763 7.48 41.06 -4.59
CA MET A 763 7.24 39.66 -4.28
C MET A 763 7.65 39.38 -2.83
N PHE A 764 6.92 38.50 -2.15
CA PHE A 764 7.28 37.97 -0.82
C PHE A 764 6.82 36.51 -0.71
N GLU A 765 7.34 35.76 0.25
CA GLU A 765 6.96 34.35 0.47
C GLU A 765 5.92 34.18 1.56
N LEU A 766 4.95 33.31 1.30
CA LEU A 766 4.30 32.54 2.35
C LEU A 766 5.16 31.29 2.54
N ALA A 767 5.77 31.17 3.72
CA ALA A 767 6.43 29.95 4.14
C ALA A 767 5.52 29.22 5.13
N ASN A 768 5.44 27.89 5.06
CA ASN A 768 4.73 27.16 6.11
C ASN A 768 5.61 27.03 7.35
N TYR A 769 5.00 27.01 8.54
CA TYR A 769 5.63 26.32 9.67
C TYR A 769 5.80 24.82 9.38
N HIS A 770 6.49 24.12 10.27
CA HIS A 770 6.43 22.66 10.33
C HIS A 770 4.98 22.17 10.50
N PRO A 771 4.66 20.92 10.09
CA PRO A 771 3.44 20.24 10.53
C PRO A 771 3.26 20.32 12.05
N PHE A 772 2.01 20.26 12.48
CA PHE A 772 1.68 19.97 13.88
C PHE A 772 2.16 18.54 14.21
N GLY A 773 2.25 18.18 15.48
CA GLY A 773 2.51 16.78 15.86
C GLY A 773 1.65 16.39 17.03
N PHE A 774 1.42 15.09 17.16
CA PHE A 774 0.46 14.57 18.13
C PHE A 774 1.03 14.38 19.53
N ALA A 775 2.36 14.47 19.73
CA ALA A 775 3.05 14.08 20.96
C ALA A 775 2.48 12.77 21.55
N ALA A 776 2.17 11.82 20.67
CA ALA A 776 1.32 10.71 21.03
C ALA A 776 2.08 9.64 21.84
N GLU A 777 1.36 9.00 22.73
CA GLU A 777 1.85 7.91 23.59
C GLU A 777 0.77 6.81 23.64
N VAL A 778 1.17 5.56 23.84
CA VAL A 778 0.23 4.45 24.04
C VAL A 778 0.35 3.96 25.47
N GLN A 779 -0.78 3.84 26.16
CA GLN A 779 -0.85 3.21 27.47
C GLN A 779 -1.46 1.82 27.35
N ILE A 780 -0.74 0.80 27.79
CA ILE A 780 -1.22 -0.60 27.82
C ILE A 780 -1.22 -1.11 29.27
N GLY A 781 -2.37 -1.62 29.73
CA GLY A 781 -2.53 -2.06 31.12
C GLY A 781 -2.30 -0.96 32.19
N GLY A 782 -2.30 0.32 31.79
CA GLY A 782 -1.97 1.47 32.64
C GLY A 782 -0.47 1.84 32.72
N VAL A 783 0.39 1.19 31.93
CA VAL A 783 1.80 1.56 31.73
C VAL A 783 1.91 2.38 30.45
N THR A 784 2.56 3.56 30.50
CA THR A 784 2.90 4.34 29.29
C THR A 784 4.10 3.71 28.59
N GLU A 785 3.96 3.47 27.29
CA GLU A 785 5.03 3.11 26.37
C GLU A 785 5.09 4.11 25.19
N GLY A 786 6.28 4.27 24.62
CA GLY A 786 6.62 5.33 23.66
C GLY A 786 7.27 6.56 24.32
N THR A 787 8.03 7.33 23.53
CA THR A 787 8.80 8.48 24.03
C THR A 787 8.09 9.79 23.73
N TRP A 788 7.91 10.65 24.74
CA TRP A 788 7.35 12.00 24.56
C TRP A 788 8.23 12.87 23.64
N GLY A 789 7.85 12.96 22.36
CA GLY A 789 8.25 14.05 21.49
C GLY A 789 7.54 15.32 21.93
N ASN A 790 8.31 16.35 22.32
CA ASN A 790 7.70 17.64 22.61
C ASN A 790 7.39 18.38 21.29
N ASN A 791 6.26 19.08 21.22
CA ASN A 791 5.78 19.76 20.01
C ASN A 791 6.69 20.90 19.49
N ASN A 792 7.79 21.22 20.21
CA ASN A 792 8.74 22.28 19.86
C ASN A 792 10.10 21.73 19.41
N SER A 793 10.34 20.42 19.35
CA SER A 793 11.57 19.84 18.80
C SER A 793 11.38 18.42 18.25
N TYR A 794 11.19 18.32 16.93
CA TYR A 794 11.26 17.05 16.21
C TYR A 794 12.73 16.69 15.93
N PRO A 795 13.10 15.40 15.95
CA PRO A 795 14.40 14.98 15.44
C PRO A 795 14.46 15.17 13.92
N GLN A 796 15.65 15.47 13.42
CA GLN A 796 15.96 15.40 11.99
C GLN A 796 16.54 14.02 11.66
N ASP A 797 16.21 13.50 10.49
CA ASP A 797 16.90 12.35 9.92
C ASP A 797 18.30 12.74 9.40
N ASN A 798 19.00 11.77 8.79
CA ASN A 798 20.32 11.98 8.22
C ASN A 798 20.35 12.91 6.99
N THR A 799 19.19 13.32 6.47
CA THR A 799 19.04 14.27 5.35
C THR A 799 18.70 15.70 5.83
N GLY A 800 18.40 15.86 7.13
CA GLY A 800 17.96 17.13 7.71
C GLY A 800 16.43 17.31 7.70
N VAL A 801 15.68 16.33 7.21
CA VAL A 801 14.20 16.34 7.21
C VAL A 801 13.71 15.97 8.60
N PHE A 802 12.76 16.75 9.13
CA PHE A 802 12.12 16.45 10.40
C PHE A 802 11.15 15.27 10.25
N VAL A 803 11.28 14.25 11.08
CA VAL A 803 10.46 13.03 11.04
C VAL A 803 9.97 12.70 12.45
N GLU A 804 8.73 12.25 12.60
CA GLU A 804 8.25 11.75 13.89
C GLU A 804 8.81 10.33 14.11
N PRO A 805 9.47 10.03 15.25
CA PRO A 805 10.12 8.75 15.44
C PRO A 805 9.11 7.61 15.57
N ILE A 806 9.41 6.49 14.94
CA ILE A 806 8.69 5.22 15.14
C ILE A 806 9.07 4.68 16.53
N ASP A 807 8.09 4.56 17.42
CA ASP A 807 8.26 3.88 18.71
C ASP A 807 7.92 2.38 18.54
N ASN A 808 8.68 1.50 19.20
CA ASN A 808 8.38 0.07 19.26
C ASN A 808 7.81 -0.27 20.65
N LEU A 809 6.54 -0.68 20.68
CA LEU A 809 5.77 -1.05 21.86
C LEU A 809 5.85 -2.56 22.09
N HIS A 810 5.86 -2.99 23.35
CA HIS A 810 6.01 -4.41 23.71
C HIS A 810 4.77 -4.89 24.48
N TRP A 811 3.92 -5.66 23.81
CA TRP A 811 2.61 -6.04 24.35
C TRP A 811 2.59 -7.49 24.84
N SER A 812 1.68 -7.80 25.75
CA SER A 812 1.30 -9.19 26.04
C SER A 812 0.17 -9.62 25.13
N TYR A 813 0.12 -10.89 24.72
CA TYR A 813 -0.94 -11.46 23.88
C TYR A 813 -2.37 -11.45 24.50
N VAL A 814 -2.55 -10.85 25.68
CA VAL A 814 -3.79 -10.86 26.47
C VAL A 814 -4.90 -10.09 25.74
N PRO A 815 -6.07 -10.70 25.49
CA PRO A 815 -7.21 -10.06 24.82
C PRO A 815 -7.94 -9.12 25.76
N ASN A 816 -8.71 -8.19 25.21
CA ASN A 816 -9.46 -7.17 25.96
C ASN A 816 -8.58 -6.34 26.92
N GLN A 817 -7.25 -6.38 26.76
CA GLN A 817 -6.32 -5.58 27.55
C GLN A 817 -6.61 -4.10 27.26
N GLN A 818 -6.76 -3.31 28.33
CA GLN A 818 -7.01 -1.88 28.20
C GLN A 818 -5.84 -1.23 27.46
N VAL A 819 -6.13 -0.64 26.31
CA VAL A 819 -5.22 0.20 25.53
C VAL A 819 -5.81 1.60 25.45
N ASP A 820 -5.01 2.60 25.75
CA ASP A 820 -5.39 4.01 25.60
C ASP A 820 -4.39 4.67 24.66
N ILE A 821 -4.88 5.23 23.56
CA ILE A 821 -4.06 6.07 22.68
C ILE A 821 -4.20 7.51 23.18
N LEU A 822 -3.10 8.07 23.66
CA LEU A 822 -3.02 9.44 24.13
C LEU A 822 -2.48 10.30 22.99
N LEU A 823 -3.20 11.37 22.63
CA LEU A 823 -2.76 12.30 21.60
C LEU A 823 -3.02 13.75 22.00
N ASP A 824 -2.18 14.65 21.56
CA ASP A 824 -2.17 16.06 21.90
C ASP A 824 -2.62 16.90 20.71
N ILE A 825 -3.70 17.68 20.90
CA ILE A 825 -4.23 18.62 19.92
C ILE A 825 -4.08 20.04 20.51
N THR A 826 -2.83 20.40 20.78
CA THR A 826 -2.38 21.69 21.31
C THR A 826 -1.98 22.66 20.19
N HIS A 827 -1.68 23.88 20.60
CA HIS A 827 -0.79 24.79 19.90
C HIS A 827 0.69 24.37 20.04
N PHE A 828 1.55 24.86 19.16
CA PHE A 828 3.00 24.86 19.35
C PHE A 828 3.56 26.29 19.22
N ILE A 829 4.85 26.46 19.49
CA ILE A 829 5.54 27.75 19.28
C ILE A 829 6.36 27.65 17.99
N GLY A 830 6.04 28.51 17.03
CA GLY A 830 6.73 28.64 15.76
C GLY A 830 8.20 29.03 15.90
N SER A 831 8.98 28.87 14.83
CA SER A 831 10.41 29.20 14.79
C SER A 831 10.71 30.70 14.99
N ASP A 832 9.70 31.55 14.86
CA ASP A 832 9.69 32.99 15.13
C ASP A 832 9.24 33.35 16.57
N GLY A 833 8.80 32.37 17.37
CA GLY A 833 8.28 32.55 18.71
C GLY A 833 6.77 32.82 18.80
N VAL A 834 6.01 32.69 17.70
CA VAL A 834 4.55 32.89 17.68
C VAL A 834 3.81 31.62 18.13
N GLU A 835 2.74 31.75 18.91
CA GLU A 835 1.84 30.63 19.24
C GLU A 835 0.96 30.28 18.01
N VAL A 836 0.96 29.01 17.62
CA VAL A 836 0.32 28.52 16.39
C VAL A 836 -0.53 27.28 16.72
N ASP A 837 -1.82 27.33 16.38
CA ASP A 837 -2.79 26.27 16.69
C ASP A 837 -3.40 25.60 15.43
N PRO A 838 -3.98 24.38 15.53
CA PRO A 838 -4.62 23.68 14.41
C PRO A 838 -6.11 24.02 14.19
N PHE A 839 -6.72 24.88 15.01
CA PHE A 839 -8.17 25.12 15.04
C PHE A 839 -8.67 26.11 13.96
N GLY A 840 -9.98 26.31 13.87
CA GLY A 840 -10.64 27.19 12.91
C GLY A 840 -11.35 26.46 11.77
N THR A 841 -11.20 25.14 11.66
CA THR A 841 -11.97 24.25 10.77
C THR A 841 -12.03 22.86 11.42
N GLU A 842 -13.16 22.16 11.27
CA GLU A 842 -13.34 20.81 11.80
C GLU A 842 -12.54 19.80 10.97
N PHE A 843 -11.79 18.92 11.63
CA PHE A 843 -10.92 17.95 10.97
C PHE A 843 -10.90 16.59 11.67
N GLU A 844 -10.50 15.57 10.92
CA GLU A 844 -10.42 14.19 11.36
C GLU A 844 -8.96 13.77 11.60
N VAL A 845 -8.73 13.11 12.74
CA VAL A 845 -7.52 12.35 13.05
C VAL A 845 -7.86 10.88 12.81
N PHE A 846 -7.23 10.27 11.82
CA PHE A 846 -7.38 8.85 11.49
C PHE A 846 -6.44 8.00 12.34
N ILE A 847 -6.89 6.80 12.69
CA ILE A 847 -6.14 5.82 13.48
C ILE A 847 -6.34 4.46 12.82
N ASP A 848 -5.30 3.97 12.16
CA ASP A 848 -5.22 2.59 11.68
C ASP A 848 -4.53 1.76 12.76
N ALA A 849 -5.25 0.79 13.33
CA ALA A 849 -4.80 -0.09 14.42
C ALA A 849 -5.54 -1.45 14.32
N PRO A 850 -5.07 -2.40 13.50
CA PRO A 850 -5.79 -3.63 13.15
C PRO A 850 -6.02 -4.60 14.31
N MET A 851 -5.25 -4.45 15.40
CA MET A 851 -5.30 -5.27 16.61
C MET A 851 -6.23 -4.71 17.72
N LEU A 852 -6.87 -3.56 17.49
CA LEU A 852 -7.67 -2.84 18.48
C LEU A 852 -9.15 -2.75 18.11
N GLU A 853 -10.00 -2.50 19.11
CA GLU A 853 -11.34 -1.93 18.94
C GLU A 853 -11.65 -0.87 19.99
N ILE A 854 -12.63 0.00 19.71
CA ILE A 854 -13.08 1.04 20.65
C ILE A 854 -13.70 0.39 21.89
N ASP A 855 -13.19 0.72 23.07
CA ASP A 855 -13.84 0.35 24.33
C ASP A 855 -15.00 1.32 24.62
N ALA A 856 -16.16 0.94 24.08
CA ALA A 856 -17.41 1.70 24.24
C ALA A 856 -17.81 1.94 25.70
N SER A 857 -17.37 1.09 26.64
CA SER A 857 -17.67 1.25 28.07
C SER A 857 -16.91 2.41 28.72
N ARG A 858 -15.71 2.73 28.18
CA ARG A 858 -14.81 3.76 28.71
C ARG A 858 -14.93 5.12 27.99
N LEU A 859 -15.71 5.23 26.91
CA LEU A 859 -15.95 6.50 26.21
C LEU A 859 -16.45 7.61 27.14
N ALA A 860 -17.51 7.36 27.91
CA ALA A 860 -18.11 8.38 28.78
C ALA A 860 -17.15 8.83 29.92
N ALA A 861 -16.33 7.91 30.44
CA ALA A 861 -15.32 8.22 31.45
C ALA A 861 -14.23 9.17 30.91
N ASN A 862 -13.83 8.98 29.65
CA ASN A 862 -12.90 9.86 28.94
C ASN A 862 -13.56 11.10 28.31
N ARG A 863 -14.82 11.41 28.68
CA ARG A 863 -15.60 12.54 28.13
C ARG A 863 -15.75 12.46 26.61
N LEU A 864 -15.89 11.26 26.05
CA LEU A 864 -16.12 10.98 24.63
C LEU A 864 -17.51 10.36 24.40
N ASN A 865 -17.90 10.31 23.13
CA ASN A 865 -19.12 9.68 22.65
C ASN A 865 -18.88 9.04 21.27
N SER A 866 -19.85 8.26 20.79
CA SER A 866 -19.79 7.53 19.51
C SER A 866 -19.85 8.42 18.26
N SER A 867 -19.93 9.75 18.40
CA SER A 867 -19.76 10.70 17.30
C SER A 867 -18.39 11.39 17.29
N LYS A 868 -17.67 11.41 18.43
CA LYS A 868 -16.30 11.95 18.51
C LYS A 868 -15.24 10.89 18.19
N LEU A 869 -15.40 9.65 18.65
CA LEU A 869 -14.54 8.51 18.29
C LEU A 869 -15.38 7.46 17.56
N VAL A 870 -15.05 7.18 16.30
CA VAL A 870 -15.90 6.46 15.35
C VAL A 870 -15.10 5.33 14.66
N LYS A 871 -15.68 4.13 14.59
CA LYS A 871 -15.17 3.02 13.77
C LYS A 871 -15.55 3.23 12.31
N ILE A 872 -14.56 3.18 11.40
CA ILE A 872 -14.76 3.27 9.95
C ILE A 872 -14.94 1.86 9.38
N SER A 873 -14.01 0.96 9.73
CA SER A 873 -14.02 -0.47 9.42
C SER A 873 -13.35 -1.22 10.56
N ASP A 874 -13.22 -2.53 10.45
CA ASP A 874 -12.31 -3.27 11.34
C ASP A 874 -10.89 -2.69 11.22
N GLY A 875 -10.23 -2.51 12.37
CA GLY A 875 -8.91 -1.93 12.44
C GLY A 875 -8.76 -0.45 12.08
N LYS A 876 -9.82 0.27 11.71
CA LYS A 876 -9.71 1.67 11.27
C LYS A 876 -10.72 2.58 11.97
N PHE A 877 -10.23 3.67 12.53
CA PHE A 877 -10.99 4.59 13.36
C PHE A 877 -10.72 6.04 12.97
N LYS A 878 -11.61 6.94 13.40
CA LYS A 878 -11.34 8.38 13.38
C LYS A 878 -11.80 9.06 14.65
N TYR A 879 -11.02 10.05 15.06
CA TYR A 879 -11.37 11.04 16.05
C TYR A 879 -11.67 12.39 15.37
N ILE A 880 -12.84 12.97 15.62
CA ILE A 880 -13.25 14.24 15.02
C ILE A 880 -12.90 15.38 15.98
N VAL A 881 -12.14 16.37 15.51
CA VAL A 881 -11.70 17.56 16.26
C VAL A 881 -12.60 18.76 15.93
N ASP A 882 -13.17 19.40 16.96
CA ASP A 882 -14.03 20.57 16.79
C ASP A 882 -13.25 21.78 16.25
N ALA A 883 -13.89 22.57 15.38
CA ALA A 883 -13.30 23.78 14.81
C ALA A 883 -12.97 24.87 15.87
N ASP A 884 -13.63 24.84 17.03
CA ASP A 884 -13.43 25.79 18.13
C ASP A 884 -12.65 25.15 19.29
N ARG A 885 -11.48 25.74 19.61
CA ARG A 885 -10.56 25.29 20.67
C ARG A 885 -11.24 25.16 22.04
N ALA A 886 -12.15 26.07 22.38
CA ALA A 886 -12.83 26.07 23.67
C ALA A 886 -13.87 24.93 23.78
N THR A 887 -14.54 24.61 22.68
CA THR A 887 -15.44 23.46 22.55
C THR A 887 -14.65 22.15 22.58
N GLU A 888 -13.52 22.07 21.85
CA GLU A 888 -12.65 20.89 21.83
C GLU A 888 -12.06 20.57 23.22
N ALA A 889 -11.67 21.59 24.00
CA ALA A 889 -11.23 21.41 25.39
C ALA A 889 -12.28 20.72 26.31
N GLY A 890 -13.52 20.55 25.82
CA GLY A 890 -14.58 19.76 26.44
C GLY A 890 -14.37 18.24 26.43
N PHE A 891 -13.48 17.69 25.58
CA PHE A 891 -13.37 16.25 25.29
C PHE A 891 -11.99 15.66 25.64
N GLY A 892 -11.94 14.38 26.01
CA GLY A 892 -10.71 13.56 26.10
C GLY A 892 -9.76 13.84 27.29
N ALA A 893 -10.04 14.81 28.15
CA ALA A 893 -9.04 15.46 28.99
C ALA A 893 -8.45 14.63 30.16
N LEU A 894 -7.11 14.49 30.16
CA LEU A 894 -6.28 14.37 31.37
C LEU A 894 -6.00 15.76 31.98
N ALA A 895 -5.58 15.79 33.25
CA ALA A 895 -5.04 17.02 33.85
C ALA A 895 -3.69 17.38 33.20
N ALA A 896 -3.46 18.68 32.96
CA ALA A 896 -2.43 19.17 32.04
C ALA A 896 -1.00 18.63 32.28
N ALA A 897 -0.34 18.22 31.20
CA ALA A 897 1.07 17.84 31.18
C ALA A 897 1.98 19.08 31.22
N THR A 898 2.25 19.60 32.43
CA THR A 898 3.35 20.54 32.76
C THR A 898 3.46 21.92 32.07
N SER A 899 2.77 22.17 30.95
CA SER A 899 2.87 23.43 30.16
C SER A 899 1.69 24.40 30.37
N GLY A 900 0.64 23.99 31.10
CA GLY A 900 -0.34 24.92 31.68
C GLY A 900 -1.64 25.16 30.91
N VAL A 901 -1.91 24.45 29.80
CA VAL A 901 -3.22 24.48 29.12
C VAL A 901 -3.96 23.16 29.35
N ALA A 902 -5.15 23.23 29.95
CA ALA A 902 -5.94 22.05 30.32
C ALA A 902 -7.03 21.76 29.28
N GLY A 903 -7.13 20.49 28.84
CA GLY A 903 -8.18 20.00 27.94
C GLY A 903 -7.73 19.63 26.52
N GLU A 904 -6.47 19.87 26.16
CA GLU A 904 -5.97 19.72 24.78
C GLU A 904 -5.39 18.31 24.49
N ARG A 905 -4.94 17.59 25.52
CA ARG A 905 -4.55 16.17 25.42
C ARG A 905 -5.76 15.24 25.60
N LYS A 906 -5.90 14.29 24.68
CA LYS A 906 -7.02 13.35 24.53
C LYS A 906 -6.61 11.94 24.93
N VAL A 907 -7.49 11.23 25.62
CA VAL A 907 -7.38 9.79 25.90
C VAL A 907 -8.44 9.07 25.07
N LEU A 908 -8.02 8.30 24.06
CA LEU A 908 -8.91 7.53 23.20
C LEU A 908 -8.93 6.06 23.67
N PRO A 909 -10.09 5.56 24.16
CA PRO A 909 -10.15 4.25 24.80
C PRO A 909 -10.36 3.12 23.80
N PHE A 910 -9.40 2.19 23.79
CA PHE A 910 -9.41 0.96 23.01
C PHE A 910 -9.26 -0.28 23.90
N LYS A 911 -9.37 -1.46 23.31
CA LYS A 911 -8.92 -2.73 23.89
C LYS A 911 -8.40 -3.66 22.80
N THR A 912 -7.50 -4.59 23.17
CA THR A 912 -6.96 -5.59 22.24
C THR A 912 -8.06 -6.55 21.78
N THR A 913 -8.10 -6.85 20.48
CA THR A 913 -9.05 -7.79 19.86
C THR A 913 -8.41 -9.00 19.21
N LYS A 914 -7.15 -8.86 18.74
CA LYS A 914 -6.41 -9.95 18.09
C LYS A 914 -5.06 -10.15 18.78
N SER A 915 -4.73 -11.41 19.06
CA SER A 915 -3.43 -11.83 19.61
C SER A 915 -2.37 -11.96 18.50
N THR A 916 -2.22 -10.94 17.66
CA THR A 916 -1.27 -10.89 16.53
C THR A 916 0.16 -10.67 17.04
N THR A 917 1.12 -11.52 16.68
CA THR A 917 2.53 -11.42 17.14
C THR A 917 3.18 -10.06 16.84
N LYS A 918 2.79 -9.40 15.74
CA LYS A 918 3.19 -8.01 15.44
C LYS A 918 2.02 -7.22 14.84
N GLY A 919 2.12 -5.90 14.85
CA GLY A 919 1.23 -5.00 14.14
C GLY A 919 1.68 -3.54 14.16
N GLU A 920 0.93 -2.66 13.50
CA GLU A 920 1.22 -1.22 13.41
C GLU A 920 0.03 -0.39 13.91
N ILE A 921 0.28 0.65 14.70
CA ILE A 921 -0.69 1.73 14.97
C ILE A 921 -0.20 2.98 14.25
N LYS A 922 -0.97 3.45 13.26
CA LYS A 922 -0.68 4.68 12.51
C LYS A 922 -1.72 5.77 12.78
N ILE A 923 -1.27 6.98 13.10
CA ILE A 923 -2.10 8.16 13.39
C ILE A 923 -1.75 9.29 12.41
N TYR A 924 -2.74 9.86 11.73
CA TYR A 924 -2.55 10.88 10.68
C TYR A 924 -3.78 11.78 10.49
N THR A 925 -3.69 12.86 9.70
CA THR A 925 -4.81 13.76 9.35
C THR A 925 -5.10 13.81 7.85
N ASP A 926 -6.27 14.34 7.48
CA ASP A 926 -6.49 14.82 6.10
C ASP A 926 -5.63 16.05 5.81
N ALA A 927 -4.50 15.82 5.14
CA ALA A 927 -3.52 16.83 4.76
C ALA A 927 -4.07 17.96 3.86
N ASN A 928 -5.29 17.84 3.33
CA ASN A 928 -5.96 18.95 2.62
C ASN A 928 -6.53 20.00 3.59
N LYS A 929 -6.95 19.57 4.79
CA LYS A 929 -7.51 20.44 5.85
C LYS A 929 -6.44 20.93 6.81
N VAL A 930 -5.63 20.03 7.36
CA VAL A 930 -4.56 20.32 8.33
C VAL A 930 -3.48 19.25 8.25
N VAL A 931 -2.21 19.66 8.34
CA VAL A 931 -1.06 18.72 8.26
C VAL A 931 -0.45 18.53 9.64
N PHE A 932 -0.65 17.34 10.21
CA PHE A 932 0.19 16.80 11.28
C PHE A 932 1.32 15.95 10.68
N TYR A 933 2.35 15.66 11.47
CA TYR A 933 3.22 14.53 11.20
C TYR A 933 2.44 13.21 11.37
N ASP A 934 2.74 12.23 10.53
CA ASP A 934 2.25 10.86 10.70
C ASP A 934 2.99 10.21 11.87
N LYS A 935 2.27 9.76 12.89
CA LYS A 935 2.84 8.97 13.99
C LYS A 935 2.63 7.49 13.74
N THR A 936 3.71 6.70 13.77
CA THR A 936 3.65 5.24 13.78
C THR A 936 4.16 4.69 15.12
N PHE A 937 3.46 3.68 15.62
CA PHE A 937 3.95 2.76 16.65
C PHE A 937 3.99 1.35 16.06
N ASN A 938 5.15 0.71 16.07
CA ASN A 938 5.24 -0.73 15.89
C ASN A 938 4.80 -1.39 17.19
N VAL A 939 4.08 -2.51 17.09
CA VAL A 939 3.65 -3.34 18.20
C VAL A 939 4.28 -4.71 18.01
N ASP A 940 5.17 -5.11 18.91
CA ASP A 940 5.69 -6.46 19.00
C ASP A 940 5.10 -7.13 20.25
N ASN A 941 4.49 -8.31 20.12
CA ASN A 941 4.09 -9.07 21.30
C ASN A 941 5.31 -9.81 21.88
N VAL A 942 5.42 -9.81 23.20
CA VAL A 942 6.40 -10.62 23.95
C VAL A 942 6.08 -12.10 23.72
N LEU A 943 6.98 -12.80 23.04
CA LEU A 943 6.85 -14.22 22.69
C LEU A 943 6.45 -15.08 23.90
N ILE A 944 5.57 -16.05 23.66
CA ILE A 944 5.21 -17.03 24.69
C ILE A 944 6.35 -18.05 24.76
N GLU A 945 7.15 -17.98 25.82
CA GLU A 945 8.30 -18.87 26.05
C GLU A 945 8.14 -19.74 27.30
N GLY A 946 8.81 -20.89 27.32
CA GLY A 946 8.70 -21.85 28.40
C GLY A 946 9.54 -23.10 28.19
N TYR A 947 9.25 -24.14 28.97
CA TYR A 947 9.92 -25.44 28.90
C TYR A 947 8.93 -26.57 28.59
N ILE A 948 9.30 -27.42 27.63
CA ILE A 948 8.54 -28.58 27.16
C ILE A 948 9.40 -29.84 27.17
N GLY A 949 8.77 -30.97 27.45
CA GLY A 949 9.41 -32.29 27.41
C GLY A 949 8.39 -33.39 27.15
N PHE A 950 8.88 -34.58 26.86
CA PHE A 950 8.05 -35.75 26.59
C PHE A 950 8.34 -36.86 27.60
N LYS A 951 7.35 -37.72 27.83
CA LYS A 951 7.45 -38.82 28.79
C LYS A 951 7.06 -40.15 28.15
N PRO A 952 8.05 -41.00 27.81
CA PRO A 952 7.81 -42.38 27.38
C PRO A 952 7.05 -43.18 28.44
N ASN A 953 6.27 -44.18 27.99
CA ASN A 953 5.49 -45.03 28.89
C ASN A 953 6.37 -45.70 29.96
N GLY A 954 6.11 -45.39 31.24
CA GLY A 954 6.91 -45.83 32.39
C GLY A 954 8.28 -45.15 32.58
N GLY A 955 8.63 -44.16 31.75
CA GLY A 955 9.92 -43.47 31.74
C GLY A 955 10.00 -42.19 32.58
N ALA A 956 11.20 -41.60 32.60
CA ALA A 956 11.44 -40.24 33.08
C ALA A 956 11.15 -39.22 31.97
N VAL A 957 10.82 -37.98 32.36
CA VAL A 957 10.63 -36.87 31.41
C VAL A 957 11.98 -36.57 30.75
N SER A 958 11.97 -36.42 29.42
CA SER A 958 13.12 -36.03 28.60
C SER A 958 12.83 -34.71 27.89
N ALA A 959 13.85 -33.88 27.71
CA ALA A 959 13.73 -32.65 26.94
C ALA A 959 13.62 -32.97 25.43
N ILE A 960 12.78 -32.23 24.72
CA ILE A 960 12.81 -32.17 23.24
C ILE A 960 14.11 -31.44 22.85
N LYS A 961 14.86 -31.92 21.87
CA LYS A 961 16.18 -31.33 21.57
C LYS A 961 16.03 -30.02 20.81
N LYS A 962 17.09 -29.20 20.86
CA LYS A 962 17.21 -28.06 19.97
C LYS A 962 16.94 -28.45 18.50
N ASP A 963 16.23 -27.56 17.79
CA ASP A 963 15.84 -27.65 16.37
C ASP A 963 14.81 -28.77 16.06
N GLU A 964 14.35 -29.54 17.06
CA GLU A 964 13.21 -30.46 16.91
C GLU A 964 11.86 -29.71 16.96
N PHE A 965 10.85 -30.26 16.27
CA PHE A 965 9.59 -29.58 15.97
C PHE A 965 8.46 -30.06 16.87
N VAL A 966 7.62 -29.12 17.34
CA VAL A 966 6.36 -29.42 18.05
C VAL A 966 5.20 -28.77 17.28
N SER A 967 4.15 -29.55 17.03
CA SER A 967 2.90 -29.03 16.46
C SER A 967 2.16 -28.17 17.50
N PHE A 968 1.49 -27.12 17.03
CA PHE A 968 0.76 -26.17 17.86
C PHE A 968 -0.55 -25.80 17.16
N SER A 969 -1.61 -26.54 17.48
CA SER A 969 -2.86 -26.57 16.70
C SER A 969 -4.09 -26.58 17.59
N LEU A 970 -5.21 -26.11 17.06
CA LEU A 970 -6.53 -26.28 17.67
C LEU A 970 -6.98 -27.74 17.52
N ALA A 971 -7.32 -28.40 18.61
CA ALA A 971 -7.73 -29.82 18.63
C ALA A 971 -9.01 -30.05 17.80
N LYS A 972 -9.94 -29.10 17.84
CA LYS A 972 -11.22 -29.20 17.12
C LYS A 972 -11.08 -29.09 15.61
N THR A 973 -10.19 -28.24 15.10
CA THR A 973 -10.11 -27.92 13.66
C THR A 973 -8.83 -28.45 12.99
N GLY A 974 -7.84 -28.88 13.76
CA GLY A 974 -6.49 -29.21 13.27
C GLY A 974 -5.75 -27.99 12.68
N VAL A 975 -6.32 -26.79 12.80
CA VAL A 975 -5.70 -25.55 12.32
C VAL A 975 -4.49 -25.25 13.18
N ARG A 976 -3.33 -25.16 12.53
CA ARG A 976 -2.08 -24.74 13.17
C ARG A 976 -2.11 -23.23 13.40
N ILE A 977 -2.33 -22.79 14.63
CA ILE A 977 -2.46 -21.37 15.00
C ILE A 977 -1.12 -20.67 15.27
N GLY A 978 -0.01 -21.41 15.26
CA GLY A 978 1.32 -20.86 15.48
C GLY A 978 2.44 -21.86 15.24
N SER A 979 3.68 -21.41 15.41
CA SER A 979 4.86 -22.27 15.39
C SER A 979 5.57 -22.27 16.73
N MET A 980 5.72 -23.45 17.33
CA MET A 980 6.61 -23.69 18.45
C MET A 980 8.00 -24.08 17.94
N VAL A 981 9.02 -23.32 18.34
CA VAL A 981 10.44 -23.56 18.00
C VAL A 981 11.20 -23.89 19.27
N VAL A 982 11.91 -25.02 19.29
CA VAL A 982 12.76 -25.43 20.41
C VAL A 982 14.19 -24.92 20.15
N ASP A 983 14.57 -23.79 20.75
CA ASP A 983 15.82 -23.08 20.44
C ASP A 983 17.03 -23.52 21.31
N ALA A 984 16.76 -24.23 22.40
CA ALA A 984 17.69 -24.99 23.23
C ALA A 984 16.96 -26.22 23.83
N ASP A 985 17.70 -27.22 24.34
CA ASP A 985 17.09 -28.47 24.85
C ASP A 985 15.96 -28.22 25.86
N GLY A 986 14.73 -28.50 25.42
CA GLY A 986 13.48 -28.33 26.16
C GLY A 986 12.98 -26.90 26.29
N HIS A 987 13.71 -25.88 25.86
CA HIS A 987 13.25 -24.49 25.87
C HIS A 987 12.55 -24.15 24.56
N PHE A 988 11.34 -23.60 24.63
CA PHE A 988 10.54 -23.27 23.45
C PHE A 988 10.14 -21.80 23.40
N LYS A 989 9.88 -21.33 22.19
CA LYS A 989 9.16 -20.08 21.88
C LYS A 989 7.99 -20.39 20.94
N VAL A 990 6.84 -19.78 21.18
CA VAL A 990 5.68 -19.83 20.28
C VAL A 990 5.49 -18.49 19.62
N ASN A 991 5.50 -18.50 18.28
CA ASN A 991 4.99 -17.41 17.47
C ASN A 991 3.55 -17.74 17.08
N LEU A 992 2.59 -16.90 17.51
CA LEU A 992 1.18 -17.01 17.09
C LEU A 992 0.98 -16.30 15.75
N ARG A 993 0.23 -16.93 14.85
CA ARG A 993 0.10 -16.48 13.45
C ARG A 993 -1.21 -15.73 13.25
N GLY A 994 -1.11 -14.41 13.20
CA GLY A 994 -2.25 -13.48 13.21
C GLY A 994 -3.19 -13.58 12.00
N GLU A 995 -2.76 -14.30 10.95
CA GLU A 995 -3.61 -14.73 9.85
C GLU A 995 -4.74 -15.69 10.26
N TYR A 996 -4.53 -16.54 11.29
CA TYR A 996 -5.49 -17.56 11.71
C TYR A 996 -6.48 -17.04 12.75
N GLU A 997 -7.71 -17.55 12.71
CA GLU A 997 -8.70 -17.30 13.75
C GLU A 997 -8.49 -18.28 14.91
N PHE A 998 -8.31 -17.74 16.11
CA PHE A 998 -8.24 -18.49 17.35
C PHE A 998 -8.67 -17.61 18.52
N GLY A 999 -9.39 -18.23 19.46
CA GLY A 999 -9.83 -17.59 20.69
C GLY A 999 -8.78 -17.69 21.79
N TRP A 1000 -8.79 -16.72 22.70
CA TRP A 1000 -7.95 -16.79 23.90
C TRP A 1000 -8.62 -17.54 25.05
N ASN A 1001 -9.96 -17.44 25.18
CA ASN A 1001 -10.75 -18.10 26.23
C ASN A 1001 -11.97 -18.84 25.64
N ASP A 1002 -11.92 -19.21 24.36
CA ASP A 1002 -13.12 -19.57 23.60
C ASP A 1002 -13.48 -21.06 23.77
N SER A 1003 -12.88 -21.72 24.77
CA SER A 1003 -13.04 -23.16 25.08
C SER A 1003 -12.64 -24.09 23.92
N GLU A 1004 -11.78 -23.61 23.01
CA GLU A 1004 -11.21 -24.42 21.94
C GLU A 1004 -9.82 -24.92 22.35
N GLU A 1005 -9.77 -26.23 22.59
CA GLU A 1005 -8.64 -26.95 23.14
C GLU A 1005 -7.39 -26.87 22.25
N ILE A 1006 -6.23 -26.63 22.83
CA ILE A 1006 -4.92 -26.63 22.14
C ILE A 1006 -4.32 -28.04 22.20
N HIS A 1007 -4.07 -28.60 21.02
CA HIS A 1007 -3.33 -29.85 20.82
C HIS A 1007 -1.85 -29.56 20.53
N LEU A 1008 -0.98 -30.11 21.37
CA LEU A 1008 0.47 -30.14 21.18
C LEU A 1008 0.91 -31.55 20.77
N GLU A 1009 1.75 -31.67 19.75
CA GLU A 1009 2.24 -32.98 19.27
C GLU A 1009 3.74 -32.95 18.95
N TYR A 1010 4.47 -33.98 19.37
CA TYR A 1010 5.89 -34.20 19.09
C TYR A 1010 6.14 -35.64 18.62
N VAL A 1011 6.95 -35.81 17.58
CA VAL A 1011 7.30 -37.12 17.01
C VAL A 1011 8.79 -37.41 17.24
N ASP A 1012 9.11 -38.43 18.04
CA ASP A 1012 10.48 -38.90 18.23
C ASP A 1012 10.88 -39.88 17.12
N ILE A 1013 11.83 -39.45 16.29
CA ILE A 1013 12.35 -40.18 15.12
C ILE A 1013 13.73 -40.82 15.41
N THR A 1014 14.23 -40.81 16.66
CA THR A 1014 15.61 -41.22 16.98
C THR A 1014 15.89 -42.73 16.92
N GLY A 1015 14.92 -43.53 16.45
CA GLY A 1015 15.02 -44.98 16.30
C GLY A 1015 15.93 -45.44 15.15
N ALA A 1016 17.22 -45.67 15.45
CA ALA A 1016 18.15 -46.31 14.51
C ALA A 1016 17.80 -47.79 14.23
N GLY A 1017 16.79 -48.01 13.38
CA GLY A 1017 16.43 -49.30 12.78
C GLY A 1017 15.10 -49.90 13.26
N SER A 1018 14.10 -49.91 12.38
CA SER A 1018 12.91 -50.79 12.42
C SER A 1018 11.98 -50.69 13.64
N GLN A 1019 12.09 -49.65 14.46
CA GLN A 1019 11.02 -49.27 15.40
C GLN A 1019 10.27 -48.07 14.84
N ALA A 1020 8.95 -48.07 14.99
CA ALA A 1020 8.08 -47.00 14.52
C ALA A 1020 8.39 -45.67 15.24
N SER A 1021 8.08 -44.55 14.57
CA SER A 1021 8.02 -43.24 15.20
C SER A 1021 7.11 -43.29 16.43
N LYS A 1022 7.49 -42.57 17.50
CA LYS A 1022 6.69 -42.45 18.72
C LYS A 1022 6.10 -41.05 18.77
N ILE A 1023 4.77 -40.98 18.86
CA ILE A 1023 4.01 -39.74 18.96
C ILE A 1023 3.73 -39.45 20.43
N TYR A 1024 3.95 -38.20 20.81
CA TYR A 1024 3.73 -37.67 22.15
C TYR A 1024 2.82 -36.46 22.05
N HIS A 1025 1.77 -36.43 22.86
CA HIS A 1025 0.74 -35.39 22.77
C HIS A 1025 0.34 -34.81 24.13
N ALA A 1026 -0.21 -33.59 24.10
CA ALA A 1026 -0.89 -32.97 25.22
C ALA A 1026 -2.08 -32.14 24.73
N HIS A 1027 -3.08 -32.05 25.59
CA HIS A 1027 -4.37 -31.41 25.38
C HIS A 1027 -4.56 -30.38 26.49
N ILE A 1028 -4.87 -29.13 26.13
CA ILE A 1028 -4.88 -27.96 27.02
C ILE A 1028 -6.16 -27.16 26.74
N GLU A 1029 -6.89 -26.72 27.76
CA GLU A 1029 -8.30 -26.25 27.64
C GLU A 1029 -8.47 -25.09 26.66
N ASP A 1030 -7.54 -24.13 26.67
CA ASP A 1030 -7.45 -23.03 25.71
C ASP A 1030 -6.04 -22.38 25.68
N LEU A 1031 -5.92 -21.31 24.90
CA LEU A 1031 -4.67 -20.56 24.76
C LEU A 1031 -4.30 -19.75 26.04
N ALA A 1032 -5.27 -19.40 26.89
CA ALA A 1032 -5.01 -18.75 28.18
C ALA A 1032 -4.38 -19.74 29.17
N GLU A 1033 -4.89 -20.97 29.26
CA GLU A 1033 -4.27 -22.03 30.08
C GLU A 1033 -2.85 -22.33 29.57
N PHE A 1034 -2.67 -22.47 28.26
CA PHE A 1034 -1.34 -22.68 27.67
C PHE A 1034 -0.34 -21.57 28.06
N TYR A 1035 -0.78 -20.31 28.02
CA TYR A 1035 0.05 -19.16 28.40
C TYR A 1035 0.49 -19.21 29.87
N GLU A 1036 -0.44 -19.50 30.80
CA GLU A 1036 -0.13 -19.66 32.23
C GLU A 1036 0.76 -20.90 32.51
N MET A 1037 0.56 -21.99 31.77
CA MET A 1037 1.43 -23.17 31.82
C MET A 1037 2.85 -22.85 31.32
N ALA A 1038 3.00 -22.07 30.24
CA ALA A 1038 4.28 -21.63 29.72
C ALA A 1038 5.01 -20.74 30.75
N LEU A 1039 4.35 -19.70 31.27
CA LEU A 1039 4.90 -18.79 32.30
C LEU A 1039 5.34 -19.49 33.60
N SER A 1040 4.68 -20.58 33.97
CA SER A 1040 4.99 -21.35 35.18
C SER A 1040 5.96 -22.53 34.97
N SER A 1041 6.29 -22.84 33.73
CA SER A 1041 7.19 -23.94 33.37
C SER A 1041 8.66 -23.65 33.70
N THR A 1042 9.43 -24.70 33.98
CA THR A 1042 10.87 -24.61 34.28
C THR A 1042 11.61 -25.86 33.79
N PRO A 1043 12.95 -25.88 33.69
CA PRO A 1043 13.69 -27.11 33.31
C PRO A 1043 13.42 -28.32 34.23
N ALA A 1044 12.96 -28.09 35.46
CA ALA A 1044 12.62 -29.14 36.43
C ALA A 1044 11.13 -29.51 36.43
N ASN A 1045 10.29 -28.69 35.79
CA ASN A 1045 8.84 -28.87 35.68
C ASN A 1045 8.35 -28.30 34.32
N PRO A 1046 8.66 -28.97 33.20
CA PRO A 1046 8.21 -28.57 31.88
C PRO A 1046 6.73 -28.94 31.67
N ILE A 1047 6.12 -28.41 30.60
CA ILE A 1047 4.92 -28.97 29.99
C ILE A 1047 5.27 -30.39 29.50
N ILE A 1048 4.45 -31.39 29.84
CA ILE A 1048 4.75 -32.82 29.57
C ILE A 1048 3.81 -33.37 28.51
N LEU A 1049 4.39 -33.77 27.37
CA LEU A 1049 3.71 -34.58 26.35
C LEU A 1049 3.77 -36.08 26.75
N THR A 1050 2.66 -36.80 26.62
CA THR A 1050 2.53 -38.22 26.98
C THR A 1050 2.36 -39.12 25.76
N GLU A 1051 2.73 -40.39 25.89
CA GLU A 1051 2.57 -41.41 24.84
C GLU A 1051 1.15 -42.01 24.87
N GLU A 1052 0.44 -42.03 23.74
CA GLU A 1052 -0.93 -42.56 23.68
C GLU A 1052 -0.97 -44.09 23.86
N GLU A 1053 -1.88 -44.61 24.68
CA GLU A 1053 -2.27 -46.02 24.63
C GLU A 1053 -3.35 -46.18 23.55
N GLY A 1054 -2.93 -46.46 22.31
CA GLY A 1054 -3.84 -46.58 21.15
C GLY A 1054 -5.01 -47.56 21.39
N GLN A 1055 -6.22 -47.11 21.08
CA GLN A 1055 -7.47 -47.87 21.15
C GLN A 1055 -7.79 -48.64 19.86
#